data_AF-A0A495ZAU9-F1
#
_entry.id   AF-A0A495ZAU9-F1
#
_cell.length_a   1.000
_cell.length_b   1.000
_cell.length_c   1.000
_cell.angle_alpha   90.00
_cell.angle_beta   90.00
_cell.angle_gamma   90.00
#
_symmetry.space_group_name_H-M   'P 1'
#
loop_
_entity.id
_entity.type
_entity.pdbx_description
1 polymer ?
#
loop_
_entity_poly.entity_id
_entity_poly.type
_entity_poly.pdbx_seq_one_letter_code
_entity_poly.pdbx_strand_id
1 'polypeptide(L)'
;MKNDDVDLIQRILSGDENAFTALVQKHRKWVHSLAWQEIGDFHAAQEITQDTFIHAFNSLPTLRDPKRFLGWLRVIAKRRCVEWIRKKPIAMQSIDAMPKSELERLFYVRYLEEEHSQASTDRLREVVENLLQKLPKSERSVMVLHYFKGLTCEEVSTRLDISLNTVKSRLYRARKRLEKEESMIRENLSPNLLRSEPRYISIQATAVTESDEHLAEGGFRFRRTDKFFTSYGIGTRGHDGGDPSPMYMLLHYINHGKINLFRFPVTIGKSWEQEGAWKSKAKTTLEGYEKVEVSAGNFRRCLKHKTVFTAADVEGTNAELRNALVNGTRYLWFAKGVGLVKMRYEHANGVTTEAELFKYQVPLEGGEYLPVQVGTQWTYKWQNGYRDEAVFEEWHIIRNFSKPVNLENPLELASARYEVTIVANEPRVAEVKCILTPKIDSGAKSGKKHLMLSMSRFLTGWLYDGYARYLRDLTVTDVDGETLPIEEIDKTQWIVETQDDSPVTLSYKALLNHDKRDWPTGRDEVPYTQEDCIFWTGYALFVVGKVKDIELQVNVPANWHVSTAWERIEHGKHRFVCKDQDDLMNAYLVLGKHCERLAKSGDAEIVLAIGGHFKASMDKIQNAIEAILRAYTEIFGGAPKDRMLFVANPYGAEGYRSGGASGRSITALIGGELDDTNRSFWATLVAGVVCYMWNGKAIYFAKQGNWLTETGKQEYWFTEGFTSYYSNVVCTRLGLIYEDDFLINLKRSWESYLSEQGKRSIREAGKNKFANRELVYEGGSLIAMALDLQIRTRTQNRSSLDDVMKQMYNEFGLTKKMFAINDIIRIVSQIAGEDFEPFFNKYVTGTERLPLEEYLKNAGIDAQIESAEKLPNLRYILNEMLSILYLRNTKVGSLIIFRSPKYQDGDKLVAINGTPVKGFDDIRRMAKDWKSGDAVTLTLERKGEEIILPTTLGGMPGKPPLEAASINITITQKPDSTEAQRAIWTGILGNNQ
;
A
#
# COMPACT_ATOMS: atom_id res chain seq x y z
N MET A 1 -34.26 3.98 -24.60
CA MET A 1 -35.49 4.65 -25.09
C MET A 1 -35.99 5.65 -24.05
N LYS A 2 -36.83 6.62 -24.44
CA LYS A 2 -37.60 7.44 -23.48
C LYS A 2 -38.80 6.64 -22.97
N ASN A 3 -38.62 5.83 -21.93
CA ASN A 3 -39.74 5.13 -21.30
C ASN A 3 -40.47 6.11 -20.38
N ASP A 4 -41.54 6.72 -20.91
CA ASP A 4 -42.53 7.46 -20.13
C ASP A 4 -43.15 6.52 -19.09
N ASP A 5 -43.45 7.03 -17.89
CA ASP A 5 -44.08 6.20 -16.84
C ASP A 5 -45.47 5.73 -17.27
N VAL A 6 -46.13 6.47 -18.17
CA VAL A 6 -47.42 6.11 -18.78
C VAL A 6 -47.37 4.75 -19.51
N ASP A 7 -46.33 4.49 -20.31
CA ASP A 7 -46.18 3.26 -21.10
C ASP A 7 -45.99 2.04 -20.19
N LEU A 8 -45.10 2.17 -19.19
CA LEU A 8 -44.88 1.15 -18.18
C LEU A 8 -46.18 0.83 -17.43
N ILE A 9 -46.93 1.86 -17.00
CA ILE A 9 -48.20 1.68 -16.28
C ILE A 9 -49.26 1.00 -17.15
N GLN A 10 -49.39 1.38 -18.43
CA GLN A 10 -50.33 0.70 -19.34
C GLN A 10 -49.97 -0.78 -19.52
N ARG A 11 -48.67 -1.10 -19.66
CA ARG A 11 -48.18 -2.49 -19.77
C ARG A 11 -48.49 -3.32 -18.52
N ILE A 12 -48.25 -2.77 -17.32
CA ILE A 12 -48.57 -3.44 -16.05
C ILE A 12 -50.07 -3.72 -15.95
N LEU A 13 -50.92 -2.76 -16.34
CA LEU A 13 -52.37 -2.95 -16.35
C LEU A 13 -52.85 -3.96 -17.41
N SER A 14 -52.04 -4.26 -18.42
CA SER A 14 -52.26 -5.38 -19.37
C SER A 14 -51.63 -6.72 -18.94
N GLY A 15 -51.03 -6.80 -17.75
CA GLY A 15 -50.47 -8.04 -17.18
C GLY A 15 -48.96 -8.23 -17.32
N ASP A 16 -48.20 -7.23 -17.79
CA ASP A 16 -46.74 -7.28 -17.85
C ASP A 16 -46.12 -6.94 -16.49
N GLU A 17 -45.93 -7.95 -15.64
CA GLU A 17 -45.32 -7.79 -14.31
C GLU A 17 -43.88 -7.26 -14.37
N ASN A 18 -43.13 -7.55 -15.44
CA ASN A 18 -41.75 -7.09 -15.61
C ASN A 18 -41.67 -5.56 -15.79
N ALA A 19 -42.70 -4.96 -16.40
CA ALA A 19 -42.81 -3.50 -16.49
C ALA A 19 -42.94 -2.82 -15.11
N PHE A 20 -43.46 -3.51 -14.07
CA PHE A 20 -43.47 -2.97 -12.71
C PHE A 20 -42.07 -2.96 -12.11
N THR A 21 -41.27 -4.01 -12.30
CA THR A 21 -39.87 -4.03 -11.86
C THR A 21 -39.07 -2.87 -12.45
N ALA A 22 -39.29 -2.51 -13.72
CA ALA A 22 -38.68 -1.32 -14.32
C ALA A 22 -39.15 -0.01 -13.66
N LEU A 23 -40.44 0.12 -13.37
CA LEU A 23 -41.05 1.27 -12.68
C LEU A 23 -40.49 1.43 -11.25
N VAL A 24 -40.35 0.32 -10.51
CA VAL A 24 -39.70 0.28 -9.19
C VAL A 24 -38.23 0.68 -9.29
N GLN A 25 -37.45 0.09 -10.20
CA GLN A 25 -36.02 0.39 -10.32
C GLN A 25 -35.75 1.87 -10.64
N LYS A 26 -36.59 2.49 -11.47
CA LYS A 26 -36.54 3.92 -11.84
C LYS A 26 -36.79 4.84 -10.63
N HIS A 27 -37.78 4.52 -9.79
CA HIS A 27 -38.27 5.42 -8.74
C HIS A 27 -37.82 5.06 -7.30
N ARG A 28 -37.24 3.87 -7.08
CA ARG A 28 -36.89 3.37 -5.73
C ARG A 28 -35.92 4.26 -4.94
N LYS A 29 -34.90 4.82 -5.59
CA LYS A 29 -33.94 5.71 -4.92
C LYS A 29 -34.64 6.97 -4.41
N TRP A 30 -35.55 7.54 -5.20
CA TRP A 30 -36.30 8.75 -4.83
C TRP A 30 -37.31 8.50 -3.71
N VAL A 31 -38.04 7.37 -3.74
CA VAL A 31 -38.91 6.96 -2.63
C VAL A 31 -38.10 6.69 -1.36
N HIS A 32 -36.93 6.05 -1.47
CA HIS A 32 -36.04 5.79 -0.32
C HIS A 32 -35.50 7.08 0.29
N SER A 33 -34.99 8.03 -0.51
CA SER A 33 -34.58 9.34 -0.01
C SER A 33 -35.73 10.10 0.64
N LEU A 34 -36.95 10.02 0.10
CA LEU A 34 -38.12 10.66 0.69
C LEU A 34 -38.57 9.98 2.00
N ALA A 35 -38.53 8.65 2.09
CA ALA A 35 -38.79 7.94 3.34
C ALA A 35 -37.71 8.27 4.38
N TRP A 36 -36.44 8.27 4.00
CA TRP A 36 -35.33 8.58 4.89
C TRP A 36 -35.39 10.03 5.41
N GLN A 37 -35.78 11.01 4.59
CA GLN A 37 -36.00 12.40 5.02
C GLN A 37 -37.11 12.54 6.08
N GLU A 38 -38.10 11.65 6.09
CA GLU A 38 -39.25 11.71 7.02
C GLU A 38 -39.06 10.82 8.26
N ILE A 39 -38.03 9.95 8.27
CA ILE A 39 -37.84 8.85 9.25
C ILE A 39 -36.46 8.86 9.92
N GLY A 40 -35.42 9.38 9.26
CA GLY A 40 -34.04 9.45 9.75
C GLY A 40 -33.26 8.12 9.76
N ASP A 41 -33.95 6.99 9.93
CA ASP A 41 -33.35 5.64 9.93
C ASP A 41 -33.31 5.05 8.50
N PHE A 42 -32.12 4.58 8.09
CA PHE A 42 -31.86 4.07 6.73
C PHE A 42 -32.57 2.73 6.45
N HIS A 43 -32.63 1.83 7.44
CA HIS A 43 -33.22 0.50 7.30
C HIS A 43 -34.75 0.58 7.35
N ALA A 44 -35.31 1.38 8.26
CA ALA A 44 -36.73 1.69 8.27
C ALA A 44 -37.15 2.36 6.95
N ALA A 45 -36.36 3.29 6.41
CA ALA A 45 -36.62 3.87 5.10
C ALA A 45 -36.58 2.83 3.97
N GLN A 46 -35.70 1.83 4.05
CA GLN A 46 -35.62 0.72 3.08
C GLN A 46 -36.86 -0.18 3.14
N GLU A 47 -37.33 -0.52 4.34
CA GLU A 47 -38.55 -1.30 4.57
C GLU A 47 -39.80 -0.53 4.09
N ILE A 48 -39.96 0.73 4.51
CA ILE A 48 -41.02 1.65 4.05
C ILE A 48 -41.02 1.82 2.52
N THR A 49 -39.84 1.78 1.88
CA THR A 49 -39.73 1.83 0.42
C THR A 49 -40.29 0.57 -0.22
N GLN A 50 -39.96 -0.61 0.30
CA GLN A 50 -40.53 -1.87 -0.18
C GLN A 50 -42.05 -1.89 0.02
N ASP A 51 -42.53 -1.56 1.22
CA ASP A 51 -43.95 -1.41 1.56
C ASP A 51 -44.68 -0.44 0.61
N THR A 52 -44.03 0.69 0.27
CA THR A 52 -44.57 1.68 -0.66
C THR A 52 -44.77 1.11 -2.05
N PHE A 53 -43.82 0.35 -2.59
CA PHE A 53 -43.97 -0.26 -3.91
C PHE A 53 -44.92 -1.47 -3.90
N ILE A 54 -44.94 -2.29 -2.85
CA ILE A 54 -45.93 -3.36 -2.69
C ILE A 54 -47.36 -2.78 -2.69
N HIS A 55 -47.60 -1.71 -1.93
CA HIS A 55 -48.88 -1.01 -1.96
C HIS A 55 -49.15 -0.28 -3.29
N ALA A 56 -48.13 0.28 -3.95
CA ALA A 56 -48.29 0.91 -5.25
C ALA A 56 -48.65 -0.08 -6.36
N PHE A 57 -48.12 -1.32 -6.33
CA PHE A 57 -48.50 -2.40 -7.24
C PHE A 57 -49.97 -2.76 -7.07
N ASN A 58 -50.34 -3.17 -5.86
CA ASN A 58 -51.70 -3.60 -5.51
C ASN A 58 -52.76 -2.50 -5.73
N SER A 59 -52.36 -1.23 -5.68
CA SER A 59 -53.26 -0.08 -5.90
C SER A 59 -53.21 0.47 -7.32
N LEU A 60 -52.30 0.02 -8.20
CA LEU A 60 -52.07 0.65 -9.51
C LEU A 60 -53.31 0.74 -10.41
N PRO A 61 -54.23 -0.25 -10.45
CA PRO A 61 -55.48 -0.14 -11.21
C PRO A 61 -56.42 1.00 -10.77
N THR A 62 -56.18 1.63 -9.60
CA THR A 62 -56.95 2.79 -9.13
C THR A 62 -56.42 4.14 -9.66
N LEU A 63 -55.26 4.16 -10.33
CA LEU A 63 -54.61 5.37 -10.83
C LEU A 63 -55.30 5.91 -12.09
N ARG A 64 -56.23 6.85 -11.90
CA ARG A 64 -57.03 7.47 -12.98
C ARG A 64 -56.24 8.28 -14.02
N ASP A 65 -55.01 8.68 -13.71
CA ASP A 65 -54.14 9.46 -14.61
C ASP A 65 -52.68 8.99 -14.44
N PRO A 66 -52.16 8.12 -15.34
CA PRO A 66 -50.79 7.63 -15.28
C PRO A 66 -49.73 8.73 -15.29
N LYS A 67 -49.99 9.91 -15.88
CA LYS A 67 -49.04 11.04 -15.88
C LYS A 67 -48.82 11.65 -14.50
N ARG A 68 -49.65 11.32 -13.51
CA ARG A 68 -49.54 11.75 -12.11
C ARG A 68 -48.90 10.69 -11.20
N PHE A 69 -48.38 9.58 -11.76
CA PHE A 69 -47.82 8.46 -10.99
C PHE A 69 -46.85 8.89 -9.88
N LEU A 70 -45.85 9.72 -10.18
CA LEU A 70 -44.89 10.21 -9.19
C LEU A 70 -45.56 10.96 -8.02
N GLY A 71 -46.60 11.77 -8.29
CA GLY A 71 -47.36 12.48 -7.27
C GLY A 71 -48.22 11.54 -6.42
N TRP A 72 -48.83 10.54 -7.04
CA TRP A 72 -49.63 9.50 -6.38
C TRP A 72 -48.76 8.58 -5.50
N LEU A 73 -47.62 8.11 -6.04
CA LEU A 73 -46.59 7.35 -5.33
C LEU A 73 -46.06 8.13 -4.13
N ARG A 74 -45.88 9.46 -4.23
CA ARG A 74 -45.51 10.33 -3.10
C ARG A 74 -46.52 10.29 -1.96
N VAL A 75 -47.82 10.20 -2.27
CA VAL A 75 -48.89 10.12 -1.26
C VAL A 75 -48.90 8.75 -0.60
N ILE A 76 -48.64 7.66 -1.34
CA ILE A 76 -48.46 6.32 -0.75
C ILE A 76 -47.22 6.33 0.16
N ALA A 77 -46.08 6.82 -0.32
CA ALA A 77 -44.84 6.93 0.44
C ALA A 77 -45.03 7.71 1.75
N LYS A 78 -45.60 8.92 1.70
CA LYS A 78 -45.89 9.71 2.91
C LYS A 78 -46.91 9.04 3.82
N ARG A 79 -47.90 8.31 3.29
CA ARG A 79 -48.83 7.52 4.14
C ARG A 79 -48.13 6.35 4.82
N ARG A 80 -47.28 5.59 4.12
CA ARG A 80 -46.45 4.54 4.73
C ARG A 80 -45.47 5.11 5.76
N CYS A 81 -44.85 6.26 5.51
CA CYS A 81 -44.06 6.97 6.52
C CYS A 81 -44.92 7.33 7.74
N VAL A 82 -46.04 8.04 7.55
CA VAL A 82 -46.93 8.45 8.65
C VAL A 82 -47.50 7.25 9.40
N GLU A 83 -47.80 6.13 8.74
CA GLU A 83 -48.25 4.89 9.38
C GLU A 83 -47.13 4.13 10.10
N TRP A 84 -45.90 4.14 9.57
CA TRP A 84 -44.73 3.61 10.27
C TRP A 84 -44.43 4.41 11.54
N ILE A 85 -44.42 5.74 11.42
CA ILE A 85 -44.24 6.63 12.57
C ILE A 85 -45.41 6.43 13.55
N ARG A 86 -46.68 6.27 13.10
CA ARG A 86 -47.87 6.02 13.95
C ARG A 86 -47.97 4.59 14.51
N LYS A 87 -47.26 3.62 13.95
CA LYS A 87 -47.08 2.28 14.54
C LYS A 87 -46.05 2.31 15.67
N LYS A 88 -45.19 3.34 15.73
CA LYS A 88 -44.62 3.82 16.99
C LYS A 88 -45.58 4.84 17.65
N PRO A 89 -45.54 5.04 18.97
CA PRO A 89 -46.32 6.10 19.61
C PRO A 89 -45.77 7.49 19.22
N ILE A 90 -46.60 8.41 18.69
CA ILE A 90 -46.21 9.80 18.41
C ILE A 90 -47.09 10.85 19.08
N ALA A 91 -46.42 11.99 19.33
CA ALA A 91 -46.86 13.39 19.19
C ALA A 91 -46.78 14.16 20.52
N MET A 92 -46.19 15.36 20.58
CA MET A 92 -46.47 16.50 19.70
C MET A 92 -45.25 17.37 19.33
N GLN A 93 -45.52 18.39 18.50
CA GLN A 93 -44.61 19.43 17.98
C GLN A 93 -44.49 20.60 19.00
N SER A 94 -43.66 21.65 18.88
CA SER A 94 -42.83 22.20 17.78
C SER A 94 -41.63 22.99 18.43
N ILE A 95 -40.81 23.90 17.86
CA ILE A 95 -40.79 24.66 16.58
C ILE A 95 -39.32 25.01 16.15
N ASP A 96 -39.12 26.14 15.47
CA ASP A 96 -37.87 26.74 14.93
C ASP A 96 -36.74 27.00 15.98
N ALA A 97 -35.47 27.25 15.62
CA ALA A 97 -34.94 27.77 14.35
C ALA A 97 -33.46 27.38 14.06
N MET A 98 -33.11 27.18 12.79
CA MET A 98 -31.73 27.32 12.26
C MET A 98 -31.73 27.47 10.71
N PRO A 99 -30.78 28.20 10.08
CA PRO A 99 -30.82 28.44 8.63
C PRO A 99 -30.47 27.21 7.78
N LYS A 100 -31.28 26.97 6.74
CA LYS A 100 -31.15 25.79 5.86
C LYS A 100 -29.82 25.69 5.10
N SER A 101 -29.17 26.83 4.85
CA SER A 101 -27.88 26.96 4.16
C SER A 101 -26.67 26.39 4.93
N GLU A 102 -26.81 26.13 6.23
CA GLU A 102 -25.74 25.54 7.05
C GLU A 102 -25.81 23.99 7.05
N LEU A 103 -27.03 23.44 6.99
CA LEU A 103 -27.29 22.01 6.78
C LEU A 103 -26.79 21.53 5.41
N GLU A 104 -27.01 22.30 4.34
CA GLU A 104 -26.55 21.92 2.99
C GLU A 104 -25.02 21.84 2.90
N ARG A 105 -24.28 22.67 3.67
CA ARG A 105 -22.82 22.53 3.83
C ARG A 105 -22.42 21.25 4.56
N LEU A 106 -23.09 20.92 5.67
CA LEU A 106 -22.81 19.70 6.44
C LEU A 106 -23.07 18.41 5.63
N PHE A 107 -24.12 18.40 4.79
CA PHE A 107 -24.39 17.25 3.91
C PHE A 107 -23.42 17.14 2.73
N TYR A 108 -22.98 18.25 2.13
CA TYR A 108 -21.97 18.19 1.05
C TYR A 108 -20.59 17.73 1.57
N VAL A 109 -20.20 18.15 2.78
CA VAL A 109 -18.98 17.67 3.44
C VAL A 109 -19.06 16.15 3.68
N ARG A 110 -20.16 15.64 4.26
CA ARG A 110 -20.33 14.18 4.45
C ARG A 110 -20.26 13.37 3.17
N TYR A 111 -20.85 13.87 2.08
CA TYR A 111 -20.82 13.19 0.79
C TYR A 111 -19.38 13.01 0.25
N LEU A 112 -18.48 13.96 0.53
CA LEU A 112 -17.06 13.86 0.19
C LEU A 112 -16.23 13.06 1.21
N GLU A 113 -16.65 13.02 2.48
CA GLU A 113 -15.97 12.23 3.53
C GLU A 113 -16.21 10.71 3.41
N GLU A 114 -17.39 10.29 2.92
CA GLU A 114 -17.78 8.88 2.85
C GLU A 114 -17.05 8.08 1.73
N GLU A 115 -16.47 8.74 0.72
CA GLU A 115 -15.75 8.06 -0.38
C GLU A 115 -14.22 7.93 -0.13
N HIS A 116 -13.65 8.65 0.84
CA HIS A 116 -12.19 8.69 1.05
C HIS A 116 -11.67 8.46 2.49
N SER A 117 -12.51 8.14 3.49
CA SER A 117 -12.00 7.80 4.83
C SER A 117 -12.85 6.78 5.63
N GLN A 118 -12.45 5.51 5.59
CA GLN A 118 -12.85 4.54 6.64
C GLN A 118 -12.32 4.95 8.03
N ALA A 119 -11.14 5.58 8.07
CA ALA A 119 -10.35 5.73 9.29
C ALA A 119 -10.98 6.67 10.33
N SER A 120 -11.76 7.67 9.89
CA SER A 120 -12.51 8.61 10.74
C SER A 120 -13.73 7.95 11.39
N THR A 121 -14.52 7.21 10.61
CA THR A 121 -15.70 6.46 11.07
C THR A 121 -15.33 5.43 12.14
N ASP A 122 -14.21 4.71 11.95
CA ASP A 122 -13.67 3.77 12.94
C ASP A 122 -13.29 4.46 14.27
N ARG A 123 -12.59 5.62 14.23
CA ARG A 123 -12.18 6.34 15.46
C ARG A 123 -13.39 6.85 16.24
N LEU A 124 -14.42 7.38 15.57
CA LEU A 124 -15.64 7.87 16.22
C LEU A 124 -16.36 6.75 16.96
N ARG A 125 -16.41 5.56 16.36
CA ARG A 125 -16.98 4.33 16.94
C ARG A 125 -16.22 3.89 18.20
N GLU A 126 -14.89 3.88 18.13
CA GLU A 126 -14.02 3.47 19.24
C GLU A 126 -14.08 4.44 20.44
N VAL A 127 -14.11 5.75 20.21
CA VAL A 127 -14.30 6.76 21.28
C VAL A 127 -15.64 6.55 21.98
N VAL A 128 -16.71 6.28 21.23
CA VAL A 128 -18.04 5.98 21.77
C VAL A 128 -18.05 4.68 22.58
N GLU A 129 -17.41 3.61 22.09
CA GLU A 129 -17.32 2.34 22.83
C GLU A 129 -16.52 2.48 24.13
N ASN A 130 -15.41 3.22 24.14
CA ASN A 130 -14.64 3.51 25.35
C ASN A 130 -15.40 4.38 26.37
N LEU A 131 -16.13 5.40 25.92
CA LEU A 131 -16.98 6.23 26.80
C LEU A 131 -18.11 5.41 27.42
N LEU A 132 -18.75 4.51 26.65
CA LEU A 132 -19.73 3.57 27.19
C LEU A 132 -19.09 2.61 28.19
N GLN A 133 -17.84 2.18 28.00
CA GLN A 133 -17.12 1.31 28.93
C GLN A 133 -16.84 1.95 30.30
N LYS A 134 -16.73 3.29 30.38
CA LYS A 134 -16.62 4.01 31.67
C LYS A 134 -17.91 4.04 32.49
N LEU A 135 -19.08 3.81 31.86
CA LEU A 135 -20.35 3.77 32.59
C LEU A 135 -20.54 2.46 33.37
N PRO A 136 -21.09 2.51 34.60
CA PRO A 136 -21.55 1.33 35.32
C PRO A 136 -22.48 0.47 34.44
N LYS A 137 -22.38 -0.86 34.52
CA LYS A 137 -23.10 -1.80 33.63
C LYS A 137 -24.60 -1.50 33.52
N SER A 138 -25.25 -1.14 34.62
CA SER A 138 -26.67 -0.79 34.70
C SER A 138 -27.04 0.56 34.05
N GLU A 139 -26.12 1.51 33.99
CA GLU A 139 -26.25 2.79 33.28
C GLU A 139 -25.90 2.62 31.79
N ARG A 140 -24.87 1.81 31.48
CA ARG A 140 -24.43 1.44 30.13
C ARG A 140 -25.50 0.69 29.33
N SER A 141 -26.11 -0.36 29.91
CA SER A 141 -27.16 -1.12 29.22
C SER A 141 -28.37 -0.25 28.87
N VAL A 142 -28.73 0.69 29.75
CA VAL A 142 -29.80 1.66 29.52
C VAL A 142 -29.43 2.63 28.37
N MET A 143 -28.19 3.14 28.34
CA MET A 143 -27.69 3.97 27.24
C MET A 143 -27.66 3.24 25.89
N VAL A 144 -27.15 2.00 25.85
CA VAL A 144 -27.03 1.21 24.62
C VAL A 144 -28.41 0.87 24.06
N LEU A 145 -29.35 0.43 24.90
CA LEU A 145 -30.71 0.12 24.45
C LEU A 145 -31.45 1.38 23.97
N HIS A 146 -31.34 2.50 24.69
CA HIS A 146 -32.03 3.75 24.34
C HIS A 146 -31.46 4.42 23.08
N TYR A 147 -30.14 4.65 23.03
CA TYR A 147 -29.52 5.45 21.96
C TYR A 147 -28.98 4.63 20.78
N PHE A 148 -28.54 3.38 21.01
CA PHE A 148 -27.91 2.53 19.97
C PHE A 148 -28.82 1.41 19.46
N LYS A 149 -29.97 1.19 20.12
CA LYS A 149 -31.07 0.32 19.64
C LYS A 149 -32.40 1.06 19.51
N GLY A 150 -32.44 2.37 19.79
CA GLY A 150 -33.60 3.25 19.52
C GLY A 150 -34.84 2.99 20.36
N LEU A 151 -34.71 2.29 21.50
CA LEU A 151 -35.82 1.89 22.37
C LEU A 151 -36.28 3.06 23.28
N THR A 152 -37.57 3.19 23.56
CA THR A 152 -38.08 4.23 24.47
C THR A 152 -37.70 3.96 25.93
N CYS A 153 -37.92 4.94 26.82
CA CYS A 153 -37.70 4.73 28.25
C CYS A 153 -38.61 3.63 28.83
N GLU A 154 -39.82 3.50 28.30
CA GLU A 154 -40.83 2.50 28.64
C GLU A 154 -40.42 1.11 28.10
N GLU A 155 -39.92 1.03 26.87
CA GLU A 155 -39.39 -0.22 26.31
C GLU A 155 -38.14 -0.70 27.07
N VAL A 156 -37.21 0.21 27.42
CA VAL A 156 -36.03 -0.11 28.25
C VAL A 156 -36.41 -0.47 29.69
N SER A 157 -37.52 0.09 30.21
CA SER A 157 -38.08 -0.24 31.53
C SER A 157 -38.55 -1.70 31.55
N THR A 158 -39.35 -2.10 30.57
CA THR A 158 -39.81 -3.49 30.39
C THR A 158 -38.66 -4.44 30.06
N ARG A 159 -37.73 -4.05 29.17
CA ARG A 159 -36.66 -4.93 28.67
C ARG A 159 -35.60 -5.29 29.71
N LEU A 160 -35.46 -4.48 30.76
CA LEU A 160 -34.51 -4.65 31.86
C LEU A 160 -35.18 -4.89 33.24
N ASP A 161 -36.50 -5.05 33.27
CA ASP A 161 -37.34 -5.21 34.48
C ASP A 161 -37.02 -4.20 35.61
N ILE A 162 -37.13 -2.91 35.27
CA ILE A 162 -36.87 -1.78 36.19
C ILE A 162 -37.86 -0.66 35.94
N SER A 163 -38.26 0.08 36.98
CA SER A 163 -39.24 1.16 36.83
C SER A 163 -38.82 2.24 35.82
N LEU A 164 -39.81 2.87 35.18
CA LEU A 164 -39.60 3.97 34.24
C LEU A 164 -38.78 5.13 34.83
N ASN A 165 -39.00 5.43 36.12
CA ASN A 165 -38.23 6.43 36.85
C ASN A 165 -36.79 5.97 37.10
N THR A 166 -36.56 4.67 37.30
CA THR A 166 -35.21 4.07 37.35
C THR A 166 -34.49 4.23 36.01
N VAL A 167 -35.16 4.01 34.88
CA VAL A 167 -34.60 4.24 33.53
C VAL A 167 -34.25 5.71 33.32
N LYS A 168 -35.19 6.62 33.54
CA LYS A 168 -34.99 8.08 33.38
C LYS A 168 -33.88 8.59 34.30
N SER A 169 -33.79 8.07 35.54
CA SER A 169 -32.71 8.38 36.49
C SER A 169 -31.35 7.79 36.10
N ARG A 170 -31.30 6.60 35.48
CA ARG A 170 -30.06 5.99 34.97
C ARG A 170 -29.57 6.70 33.70
N LEU A 171 -30.46 7.10 32.78
CA LEU A 171 -30.11 7.96 31.64
C LEU A 171 -29.59 9.33 32.07
N TYR A 172 -30.23 9.97 33.05
CA TYR A 172 -29.76 11.25 33.58
C TYR A 172 -28.38 11.12 34.24
N ARG A 173 -28.15 10.08 35.05
CA ARG A 173 -26.84 9.79 35.64
C ARG A 173 -25.78 9.46 34.59
N ALA A 174 -26.10 8.63 33.60
CA ALA A 174 -25.19 8.29 32.51
C ALA A 174 -24.76 9.54 31.73
N ARG A 175 -25.72 10.38 31.32
CA ARG A 175 -25.43 11.67 30.66
C ARG A 175 -24.57 12.56 31.55
N LYS A 176 -24.93 12.76 32.82
CA LYS A 176 -24.17 13.61 33.77
C LYS A 176 -22.78 13.06 34.14
N ARG A 177 -22.51 11.76 33.94
CA ARG A 177 -21.15 11.20 34.01
C ARG A 177 -20.37 11.52 32.73
N LEU A 178 -20.93 11.26 31.56
CA LEU A 178 -20.29 11.56 30.28
C LEU A 178 -20.07 13.06 30.06
N GLU A 179 -20.92 13.91 30.65
CA GLU A 179 -20.79 15.36 30.73
C GLU A 179 -19.61 15.81 31.62
N LYS A 180 -19.15 14.98 32.56
CA LYS A 180 -17.84 15.20 33.23
C LYS A 180 -16.65 14.72 32.39
N GLU A 181 -16.87 13.76 31.49
CA GLU A 181 -15.90 13.37 30.46
C GLU A 181 -15.92 14.36 29.27
N GLU A 182 -16.63 15.50 29.36
CA GLU A 182 -16.73 16.48 28.26
C GLU A 182 -15.35 17.00 27.82
N SER A 183 -14.35 17.09 28.71
CA SER A 183 -12.98 17.41 28.30
C SER A 183 -12.45 16.39 27.31
N MET A 184 -12.56 15.09 27.62
CA MET A 184 -12.16 14.00 26.72
C MET A 184 -13.00 13.93 25.45
N ILE A 185 -14.28 14.27 25.51
CA ILE A 185 -15.15 14.36 24.32
C ILE A 185 -14.69 15.51 23.43
N ARG A 186 -14.36 16.69 23.98
CA ARG A 186 -13.80 17.83 23.22
C ARG A 186 -12.37 17.57 22.72
N GLU A 187 -11.54 16.86 23.50
CA GLU A 187 -10.18 16.48 23.12
C GLU A 187 -10.14 15.45 21.98
N ASN A 188 -11.16 14.59 21.86
CA ASN A 188 -11.25 13.59 20.79
C ASN A 188 -12.13 14.01 19.60
N LEU A 189 -13.19 14.81 19.81
CA LEU A 189 -14.08 15.31 18.74
C LEU A 189 -13.76 16.73 18.26
N SER A 190 -12.87 17.48 18.92
CA SER A 190 -12.49 18.84 18.51
C SER A 190 -10.98 19.18 18.52
N PRO A 191 -10.01 18.24 18.40
CA PRO A 191 -8.59 18.62 18.31
C PRO A 191 -8.27 19.30 16.97
N ASN A 192 -8.87 18.85 15.87
CA ASN A 192 -8.43 19.18 14.50
C ASN A 192 -8.74 20.62 14.03
N LEU A 193 -9.67 21.35 14.64
CA LEU A 193 -10.10 22.66 14.10
C LEU A 193 -9.51 23.90 14.78
N LEU A 194 -9.07 23.84 16.05
CA LEU A 194 -8.77 25.05 16.83
C LEU A 194 -7.53 25.02 17.75
N ARG A 195 -6.70 23.96 17.75
CA ARG A 195 -5.42 23.96 18.51
C ARG A 195 -4.17 23.54 17.73
N SER A 196 -4.30 23.13 16.47
CA SER A 196 -3.15 22.72 15.64
C SER A 196 -3.36 22.97 14.15
N GLU A 197 -3.39 24.24 13.73
CA GLU A 197 -2.94 24.53 12.35
C GLU A 197 -1.49 24.02 12.21
N PRO A 198 -1.13 23.29 11.14
CA PRO A 198 0.25 22.89 10.91
C PRO A 198 1.15 24.12 10.73
N ARG A 199 1.82 24.51 11.83
CA ARG A 199 2.79 25.61 11.84
C ARG A 199 4.08 25.26 11.12
N TYR A 200 4.26 24.00 10.72
CA TYR A 200 5.41 23.47 10.02
C TYR A 200 4.99 22.43 8.98
N ILE A 201 5.65 22.43 7.81
CA ILE A 201 5.61 21.32 6.84
C ILE A 201 7.04 20.94 6.43
N SER A 202 7.24 19.69 6.04
CA SER A 202 8.42 19.21 5.31
C SER A 202 8.01 18.67 3.95
N ILE A 203 8.76 19.04 2.91
CA ILE A 203 8.63 18.51 1.55
C ILE A 203 9.84 17.60 1.27
N GLN A 204 9.70 16.59 0.43
CA GLN A 204 10.81 15.92 -0.25
C GLN A 204 10.67 16.18 -1.75
N ALA A 205 11.78 16.41 -2.45
CA ALA A 205 11.74 16.79 -3.85
C ALA A 205 12.94 16.27 -4.66
N THR A 206 12.67 16.00 -5.94
CA THR A 206 13.60 15.37 -6.88
C THR A 206 13.52 16.07 -8.24
N ALA A 207 14.65 16.28 -8.89
CA ALA A 207 14.77 16.93 -10.20
C ALA A 207 15.40 15.97 -11.23
N VAL A 208 14.75 15.84 -12.38
CA VAL A 208 15.20 15.04 -13.54
C VAL A 208 15.14 15.85 -14.84
N THR A 209 15.89 15.47 -15.86
CA THR A 209 15.73 16.02 -17.23
C THR A 209 14.48 15.48 -17.92
N GLU A 210 14.12 16.05 -19.07
CA GLU A 210 13.14 15.46 -20.01
C GLU A 210 13.61 14.10 -20.59
N SER A 211 14.90 13.79 -20.45
CA SER A 211 15.54 12.50 -20.76
C SER A 211 15.67 11.53 -19.56
N ASP A 212 14.99 11.80 -18.43
CA ASP A 212 15.00 10.99 -17.19
C ASP A 212 16.39 10.84 -16.51
N GLU A 213 17.35 11.73 -16.80
CA GLU A 213 18.61 11.85 -16.07
C GLU A 213 18.36 12.45 -14.68
N HIS A 214 18.83 11.81 -13.61
CA HIS A 214 18.69 12.33 -12.25
C HIS A 214 19.71 13.44 -11.94
N LEU A 215 19.21 14.65 -11.74
CA LEU A 215 20.02 15.85 -11.49
C LEU A 215 20.28 16.09 -10.00
N ALA A 216 19.23 16.05 -9.18
CA ALA A 216 19.31 16.35 -7.75
C ALA A 216 18.13 15.81 -6.94
N GLU A 217 18.40 15.50 -5.67
CA GLU A 217 17.39 15.23 -4.64
C GLU A 217 17.58 16.14 -3.41
N GLY A 218 16.51 16.42 -2.67
CA GLY A 218 16.55 17.18 -1.42
C GLY A 218 15.19 17.28 -0.73
N GLY A 219 15.00 18.33 0.08
CA GLY A 219 13.72 18.55 0.76
C GLY A 219 13.41 20.01 1.09
N PHE A 220 12.13 20.28 1.31
CA PHE A 220 11.45 21.44 1.90
C PHE A 220 11.42 21.45 3.44
N ARG A 221 11.47 22.63 4.07
CA ARG A 221 10.72 22.95 5.28
C ARG A 221 10.14 24.36 5.20
N PHE A 222 8.88 24.51 5.60
CA PHE A 222 8.20 25.80 5.71
C PHE A 222 7.57 25.97 7.10
N ARG A 223 7.33 27.23 7.46
CA ARG A 223 6.57 27.66 8.63
C ARG A 223 5.28 28.33 8.21
N ARG A 224 4.24 28.13 9.02
CA ARG A 224 3.09 29.02 9.11
C ARG A 224 3.12 29.67 10.49
N THR A 225 2.87 30.98 10.51
CA THR A 225 2.64 31.76 11.73
C THR A 225 1.55 32.77 11.45
N ASP A 226 0.93 33.27 12.51
CA ASP A 226 -0.20 34.21 12.49
C ASP A 226 0.13 35.55 11.79
N LYS A 227 1.42 35.81 11.49
CA LYS A 227 1.93 36.99 10.78
C LYS A 227 2.56 36.68 9.42
N PHE A 228 3.19 35.52 9.26
CA PHE A 228 3.91 35.16 8.03
C PHE A 228 3.88 33.65 7.73
N PHE A 229 3.86 33.32 6.44
CA PHE A 229 4.33 32.03 5.93
C PHE A 229 5.80 32.17 5.54
N THR A 230 6.67 31.31 6.09
CA THR A 230 8.14 31.41 6.00
C THR A 230 8.72 30.12 5.44
N SER A 231 9.90 30.16 4.85
CA SER A 231 10.68 28.98 4.44
C SER A 231 12.05 28.99 5.12
N TYR A 232 12.70 27.83 5.28
CA TYR A 232 14.06 27.74 5.82
C TYR A 232 14.81 26.48 5.37
N GLY A 233 16.12 26.63 5.21
CA GLY A 233 17.06 25.73 4.53
C GLY A 233 17.12 24.25 4.97
N ILE A 234 17.59 23.42 4.04
CA ILE A 234 17.61 21.96 4.02
C ILE A 234 18.82 21.54 3.15
N GLY A 235 19.30 20.29 3.24
CA GLY A 235 20.34 19.76 2.36
C GLY A 235 19.80 19.19 1.05
N THR A 236 20.66 19.22 0.02
CA THR A 236 20.49 18.57 -1.30
C THR A 236 21.66 17.66 -1.61
N ARG A 237 21.50 16.76 -2.60
CA ARG A 237 22.56 15.95 -3.21
C ARG A 237 22.38 15.95 -4.73
N GLY A 238 23.49 16.03 -5.46
CA GLY A 238 23.54 16.07 -6.92
C GLY A 238 24.98 16.10 -7.43
N HIS A 239 25.18 16.19 -8.74
CA HIS A 239 26.48 15.98 -9.37
C HIS A 239 27.22 17.31 -9.63
N ASP A 240 28.18 17.69 -8.78
CA ASP A 240 28.98 18.91 -8.95
C ASP A 240 29.96 18.77 -10.14
N GLY A 241 29.49 19.17 -11.33
CA GLY A 241 30.18 19.04 -12.63
C GLY A 241 30.78 20.33 -13.20
N GLY A 242 31.12 21.32 -12.37
CA GLY A 242 31.78 22.58 -12.77
C GLY A 242 30.89 23.63 -13.46
N ASP A 243 29.87 23.18 -14.16
CA ASP A 243 28.77 23.93 -14.78
C ASP A 243 27.74 24.43 -13.72
N PRO A 244 26.88 25.45 -13.94
CA PRO A 244 25.82 25.85 -12.98
C PRO A 244 24.62 24.89 -12.98
N SER A 245 24.93 23.60 -13.02
CA SER A 245 24.04 22.47 -13.21
C SER A 245 23.43 21.97 -11.91
N PRO A 246 22.09 21.88 -11.85
CA PRO A 246 21.19 23.03 -11.94
C PRO A 246 21.33 23.92 -10.68
N MET A 247 20.58 25.04 -10.55
CA MET A 247 20.45 25.72 -9.23
C MET A 247 19.53 25.00 -8.24
N TYR A 248 19.60 23.66 -8.24
CA TYR A 248 19.22 22.73 -7.18
C TYR A 248 17.81 22.90 -6.56
N MET A 249 16.82 23.29 -7.39
CA MET A 249 15.36 23.33 -7.16
C MET A 249 14.70 24.73 -7.04
N LEU A 250 13.43 24.80 -7.46
CA LEU A 250 12.55 25.96 -7.66
C LEU A 250 12.55 27.01 -6.53
N LEU A 251 12.69 26.60 -5.27
CA LEU A 251 12.78 27.48 -4.10
C LEU A 251 14.02 27.22 -3.22
N HIS A 252 15.10 26.65 -3.77
CA HIS A 252 16.30 26.25 -3.00
C HIS A 252 17.38 27.33 -2.93
N TYR A 253 18.07 27.62 -4.05
CA TYR A 253 19.26 28.48 -4.05
C TYR A 253 19.00 29.93 -3.60
N ILE A 254 17.78 30.41 -3.83
CA ILE A 254 17.31 31.75 -3.45
C ILE A 254 16.99 31.83 -1.93
N ASN A 255 17.08 30.71 -1.22
CA ASN A 255 16.45 30.48 0.08
C ASN A 255 17.41 29.90 1.13
N HIS A 256 18.70 30.18 0.99
CA HIS A 256 19.74 29.97 2.00
C HIS A 256 19.60 30.96 3.18
N GLY A 257 18.39 31.05 3.74
CA GLY A 257 17.92 32.06 4.68
C GLY A 257 16.47 31.78 5.12
N LYS A 258 15.79 32.78 5.72
CA LYS A 258 14.40 32.63 6.21
C LYS A 258 13.39 33.43 5.38
N ILE A 259 13.16 33.07 4.10
CA ILE A 259 12.30 33.86 3.21
C ILE A 259 10.82 33.78 3.62
N ASN A 260 10.20 34.94 3.89
CA ASN A 260 8.77 35.07 4.12
C ASN A 260 8.02 35.24 2.79
N LEU A 261 7.17 34.26 2.45
CA LEU A 261 6.44 34.14 1.18
C LEU A 261 5.00 34.67 1.24
N PHE A 262 4.41 34.80 2.42
CA PHE A 262 3.14 35.50 2.60
C PHE A 262 3.17 36.27 3.92
N ARG A 263 2.59 37.47 3.93
CA ARG A 263 2.28 38.21 5.15
C ARG A 263 0.78 38.14 5.41
N PHE A 264 0.40 37.80 6.63
CA PHE A 264 -1.00 37.67 7.06
C PHE A 264 -1.43 38.92 7.86
N PRO A 265 -2.67 39.42 7.67
CA PRO A 265 -3.63 39.03 6.62
C PRO A 265 -3.15 39.44 5.22
N VAL A 266 -3.43 38.60 4.22
CA VAL A 266 -2.97 38.81 2.83
C VAL A 266 -3.56 40.09 2.27
N THR A 267 -2.70 41.09 2.02
CA THR A 267 -3.11 42.44 1.62
C THR A 267 -2.29 42.88 0.41
N ILE A 268 -2.96 43.17 -0.71
CA ILE A 268 -2.33 43.66 -1.95
C ILE A 268 -1.74 45.07 -1.71
N GLY A 269 -0.63 45.36 -2.40
CA GLY A 269 0.12 46.62 -2.26
C GLY A 269 0.94 46.73 -0.98
N LYS A 270 1.01 45.68 -0.15
CA LYS A 270 1.91 45.63 1.01
C LYS A 270 3.24 44.96 0.65
N SER A 271 4.31 45.57 1.16
CA SER A 271 5.67 45.06 1.08
C SER A 271 6.26 44.72 2.45
N TRP A 272 7.32 43.94 2.47
CA TRP A 272 8.21 43.71 3.61
C TRP A 272 9.64 43.50 3.12
N GLU A 273 10.61 43.82 3.97
CA GLU A 273 12.04 43.69 3.70
C GLU A 273 12.68 42.77 4.74
N GLN A 274 13.70 42.03 4.30
CA GLN A 274 14.42 41.08 5.13
C GLN A 274 15.77 40.70 4.49
N GLU A 275 16.60 39.99 5.25
CA GLU A 275 17.74 39.27 4.70
C GLU A 275 17.27 38.03 3.90
N GLY A 276 17.93 37.77 2.77
CA GLY A 276 17.73 36.62 1.90
C GLY A 276 18.91 35.64 1.95
N ALA A 277 19.12 34.88 0.87
CA ALA A 277 20.32 34.06 0.74
C ALA A 277 21.57 34.94 0.56
N TRP A 278 22.75 34.45 0.97
CA TRP A 278 24.05 35.08 0.70
C TRP A 278 24.13 36.57 1.09
N LYS A 279 23.69 36.91 2.32
CA LYS A 279 23.64 38.28 2.90
C LYS A 279 22.77 39.28 2.11
N SER A 280 22.06 38.85 1.06
CA SER A 280 21.27 39.73 0.18
C SER A 280 20.08 40.38 0.90
N LYS A 281 19.66 41.55 0.41
CA LYS A 281 18.46 42.27 0.84
C LYS A 281 17.30 41.89 -0.08
N ALA A 282 16.30 41.23 0.48
CA ALA A 282 15.10 40.78 -0.22
C ALA A 282 13.90 41.68 0.13
N LYS A 283 13.42 42.44 -0.86
CA LYS A 283 12.22 43.28 -0.76
C LYS A 283 11.05 42.61 -1.48
N THR A 284 10.06 42.19 -0.69
CA THR A 284 8.94 41.37 -1.14
C THR A 284 7.63 42.16 -1.15
N THR A 285 6.78 41.98 -2.16
CA THR A 285 5.53 42.72 -2.40
C THR A 285 4.43 41.84 -2.98
N LEU A 286 3.19 41.98 -2.49
CA LEU A 286 1.99 41.39 -3.08
C LEU A 286 1.40 42.35 -4.13
N GLU A 287 1.67 42.13 -5.42
CA GLU A 287 1.31 43.08 -6.49
C GLU A 287 -0.18 43.04 -6.87
N GLY A 288 -0.82 41.87 -6.91
CA GLY A 288 -2.22 41.78 -7.34
C GLY A 288 -2.71 40.36 -7.65
N TYR A 289 -3.79 40.28 -8.45
CA TYR A 289 -4.30 39.03 -9.02
C TYR A 289 -4.12 39.03 -10.53
N GLU A 290 -3.59 37.94 -11.10
CA GLU A 290 -3.47 37.74 -12.55
C GLU A 290 -4.09 36.39 -12.96
N LYS A 291 -4.48 36.29 -14.24
CA LYS A 291 -4.79 35.00 -14.87
C LYS A 291 -3.47 34.35 -15.28
N VAL A 292 -3.27 33.08 -14.92
CA VAL A 292 -2.09 32.30 -15.29
C VAL A 292 -2.53 31.02 -15.99
N GLU A 293 -1.78 30.63 -17.02
CA GLU A 293 -2.08 29.51 -17.91
C GLU A 293 -0.79 28.72 -18.12
N VAL A 294 -0.86 27.42 -17.85
CA VAL A 294 0.27 26.47 -17.72
C VAL A 294 -0.19 25.07 -18.08
N SER A 295 0.73 24.10 -18.24
CA SER A 295 0.39 22.71 -18.55
C SER A 295 -0.66 22.07 -17.62
N ALA A 296 -0.64 22.37 -16.31
CA ALA A 296 -1.64 21.89 -15.35
C ALA A 296 -3.03 22.57 -15.45
N GLY A 297 -3.21 23.56 -16.33
CA GLY A 297 -4.50 24.20 -16.59
C GLY A 297 -4.53 25.74 -16.43
N ASN A 298 -5.73 26.28 -16.27
CA ASN A 298 -6.02 27.71 -16.40
C ASN A 298 -6.55 28.31 -15.09
N PHE A 299 -5.72 29.12 -14.43
CA PHE A 299 -5.96 29.63 -13.08
C PHE A 299 -6.28 31.13 -13.11
N ARG A 300 -7.56 31.48 -12.89
CA ARG A 300 -8.11 32.82 -13.16
C ARG A 300 -7.81 33.92 -12.13
N ARG A 301 -7.26 33.57 -10.95
CA ARG A 301 -7.06 34.51 -9.81
C ARG A 301 -5.80 34.18 -9.02
N CYS A 302 -4.66 34.06 -9.70
CA CYS A 302 -3.39 33.79 -9.04
C CYS A 302 -2.87 35.03 -8.33
N LEU A 303 -2.54 34.89 -7.05
CA LEU A 303 -1.94 35.94 -6.25
C LEU A 303 -0.48 36.12 -6.70
N LYS A 304 -0.17 37.28 -7.27
CA LYS A 304 1.18 37.64 -7.75
C LYS A 304 2.03 38.16 -6.61
N HIS A 305 3.20 37.57 -6.47
CA HIS A 305 4.12 37.81 -5.38
C HIS A 305 5.52 38.06 -5.91
N LYS A 306 6.04 39.27 -5.71
CA LYS A 306 7.30 39.76 -6.27
C LYS A 306 8.35 39.94 -5.18
N THR A 307 9.54 39.38 -5.36
CA THR A 307 10.70 39.65 -4.50
C THR A 307 11.84 40.22 -5.34
N VAL A 308 12.32 41.40 -4.99
CA VAL A 308 13.54 41.99 -5.54
C VAL A 308 14.70 41.69 -4.59
N PHE A 309 15.78 41.10 -5.12
CA PHE A 309 16.99 40.73 -4.39
C PHE A 309 18.14 41.65 -4.82
N THR A 310 18.81 42.26 -3.85
CA THR A 310 19.94 43.18 -4.06
C THR A 310 21.07 42.93 -3.05
N ALA A 311 22.30 43.34 -3.38
CA ALA A 311 23.47 43.25 -2.51
C ALA A 311 23.76 41.83 -1.96
N ALA A 312 23.59 40.78 -2.79
CA ALA A 312 24.18 39.48 -2.51
C ALA A 312 25.72 39.57 -2.42
N ASP A 313 26.30 38.83 -1.47
CA ASP A 313 27.72 38.85 -1.12
C ASP A 313 28.23 37.40 -0.97
N VAL A 314 28.56 36.80 -2.12
CA VAL A 314 29.11 35.45 -2.27
C VAL A 314 30.63 35.51 -2.40
N GLU A 315 31.33 34.74 -1.58
CA GLU A 315 32.80 34.60 -1.60
C GLU A 315 33.22 33.32 -2.36
N GLY A 316 34.46 33.28 -2.86
CA GLY A 316 35.06 32.10 -3.51
C GLY A 316 34.98 32.08 -5.06
N THR A 317 35.22 30.90 -5.65
CA THR A 317 35.20 30.73 -7.11
C THR A 317 33.81 30.99 -7.70
N ASN A 318 33.79 31.62 -8.88
CA ASN A 318 32.58 32.07 -9.59
C ASN A 318 31.68 33.02 -8.78
N ALA A 319 32.25 33.79 -7.82
CA ALA A 319 31.55 34.77 -7.00
C ALA A 319 30.68 35.75 -7.81
N GLU A 320 31.20 36.35 -8.88
CA GLU A 320 30.45 37.31 -9.71
C GLU A 320 29.21 36.68 -10.35
N LEU A 321 29.35 35.48 -10.93
CA LEU A 321 28.23 34.72 -11.50
C LEU A 321 27.20 34.38 -10.42
N ARG A 322 27.63 33.88 -9.25
CA ARG A 322 26.75 33.55 -8.13
C ARG A 322 26.01 34.78 -7.60
N ASN A 323 26.70 35.92 -7.46
CA ASN A 323 26.10 37.21 -7.09
C ASN A 323 25.07 37.67 -8.14
N ALA A 324 25.36 37.54 -9.44
CA ALA A 324 24.45 37.93 -10.51
C ALA A 324 23.23 36.99 -10.66
N LEU A 325 23.34 35.74 -10.21
CA LEU A 325 22.23 34.79 -10.15
C LEU A 325 21.31 35.04 -8.94
N VAL A 326 21.86 35.42 -7.77
CA VAL A 326 21.08 35.74 -6.57
C VAL A 326 20.41 37.12 -6.68
N ASN A 327 21.12 38.14 -7.17
CA ASN A 327 20.53 39.46 -7.41
C ASN A 327 19.55 39.40 -8.60
N GLY A 328 18.45 40.16 -8.54
CA GLY A 328 17.43 40.17 -9.59
C GLY A 328 15.99 40.31 -9.07
N THR A 329 15.00 40.00 -9.90
CA THR A 329 13.57 40.05 -9.54
C THR A 329 12.89 38.71 -9.79
N ARG A 330 12.31 38.13 -8.73
CA ARG A 330 11.49 36.92 -8.78
C ARG A 330 10.00 37.25 -8.71
N TYR A 331 9.22 36.61 -9.55
CA TYR A 331 7.76 36.57 -9.51
C TYR A 331 7.30 35.14 -9.23
N LEU A 332 6.33 35.01 -8.32
CA LEU A 332 5.65 33.76 -7.97
C LEU A 332 4.14 34.00 -8.07
N TRP A 333 3.41 33.05 -8.66
CA TRP A 333 1.96 33.12 -8.81
C TRP A 333 1.31 31.95 -8.09
N PHE A 334 0.46 32.23 -7.10
CA PHE A 334 -0.17 31.21 -6.27
C PHE A 334 -1.69 31.15 -6.47
N ALA A 335 -2.23 29.96 -6.74
CA ALA A 335 -3.66 29.71 -6.82
C ALA A 335 -4.18 29.07 -5.52
N LYS A 336 -5.36 29.52 -5.06
CA LYS A 336 -6.01 28.94 -3.87
C LYS A 336 -6.37 27.47 -4.09
N GLY A 337 -6.12 26.64 -3.09
CA GLY A 337 -6.38 25.19 -3.13
C GLY A 337 -5.38 24.38 -3.95
N VAL A 338 -4.45 25.06 -4.64
CA VAL A 338 -3.46 24.44 -5.53
C VAL A 338 -2.07 24.62 -4.96
N GLY A 339 -1.65 25.86 -4.70
CA GLY A 339 -0.27 26.20 -4.37
C GLY A 339 0.36 27.12 -5.41
N LEU A 340 1.67 26.98 -5.62
CA LEU A 340 2.43 27.70 -6.65
C LEU A 340 2.05 27.14 -8.03
N VAL A 341 1.70 28.01 -8.99
CA VAL A 341 1.34 27.59 -10.37
C VAL A 341 2.34 28.05 -11.44
N LYS A 342 3.05 29.16 -11.21
CA LYS A 342 4.14 29.65 -12.07
C LYS A 342 5.19 30.40 -11.27
N MET A 343 6.45 30.34 -11.71
CA MET A 343 7.57 31.16 -11.28
C MET A 343 8.29 31.77 -12.49
N ARG A 344 8.79 33.00 -12.35
CA ARG A 344 9.68 33.67 -13.29
C ARG A 344 10.77 34.40 -12.50
N TYR A 345 12.03 34.19 -12.84
CA TYR A 345 13.16 34.90 -12.23
C TYR A 345 13.93 35.65 -13.30
N GLU A 346 14.05 36.96 -13.15
CA GLU A 346 14.83 37.85 -14.00
C GLU A 346 16.15 38.15 -13.25
N HIS A 347 17.22 37.43 -13.61
CA HIS A 347 18.52 37.50 -12.93
C HIS A 347 19.28 38.78 -13.32
N ALA A 348 20.19 39.26 -12.46
CA ALA A 348 20.91 40.52 -12.69
C ALA A 348 21.90 40.47 -13.89
N ASN A 349 22.23 39.28 -14.39
CA ASN A 349 22.98 39.09 -15.64
C ASN A 349 22.09 39.02 -16.90
N GLY A 350 20.78 39.27 -16.78
CA GLY A 350 19.84 39.28 -17.91
C GLY A 350 19.26 37.92 -18.30
N VAL A 351 19.75 36.81 -17.74
CA VAL A 351 19.13 35.49 -17.96
C VAL A 351 17.78 35.44 -17.24
N THR A 352 16.81 34.76 -17.86
CA THR A 352 15.51 34.46 -17.25
C THR A 352 15.38 32.96 -16.99
N THR A 353 14.86 32.60 -15.82
CA THR A 353 14.40 31.24 -15.50
C THR A 353 12.87 31.27 -15.42
N GLU A 354 12.17 30.40 -16.14
CA GLU A 354 10.72 30.21 -15.99
C GLU A 354 10.37 28.77 -15.64
N ALA A 355 9.36 28.63 -14.78
CA ALA A 355 8.87 27.34 -14.31
C ALA A 355 7.34 27.36 -14.20
N GLU A 356 6.70 26.28 -14.59
CA GLU A 356 5.24 26.15 -14.55
C GLU A 356 4.79 24.82 -13.94
N LEU A 357 3.60 24.82 -13.35
CA LEU A 357 3.00 23.62 -12.79
C LEU A 357 2.52 22.70 -13.93
N PHE A 358 3.02 21.47 -13.93
CA PHE A 358 2.78 20.44 -14.95
C PHE A 358 1.68 19.45 -14.53
N LYS A 359 1.76 18.93 -13.30
CA LYS A 359 0.71 18.15 -12.64
C LYS A 359 0.68 18.45 -11.14
N TYR A 360 -0.43 18.19 -10.46
CA TYR A 360 -0.54 18.29 -9.00
C TYR A 360 -1.63 17.37 -8.44
N GLN A 361 -1.54 17.08 -7.14
CA GLN A 361 -2.57 16.42 -6.36
C GLN A 361 -2.63 17.08 -4.98
N VAL A 362 -3.80 17.58 -4.57
CA VAL A 362 -4.02 18.16 -3.23
C VAL A 362 -5.17 17.38 -2.58
N PRO A 363 -4.97 16.67 -1.44
CA PRO A 363 -5.97 15.75 -0.90
C PRO A 363 -7.30 16.38 -0.42
N LEU A 364 -7.39 17.70 -0.26
CA LEU A 364 -8.58 18.42 0.21
C LEU A 364 -8.62 19.84 -0.40
N GLU A 365 -9.78 20.31 -0.85
CA GLU A 365 -9.98 21.69 -1.35
C GLU A 365 -9.84 22.74 -0.22
N GLY A 366 -8.61 23.12 0.09
CA GLY A 366 -8.30 24.19 1.05
C GLY A 366 -8.43 25.58 0.44
N GLY A 367 -8.94 26.56 1.18
CA GLY A 367 -9.06 27.95 0.72
C GLY A 367 -7.75 28.75 0.62
N GLU A 368 -6.59 28.09 0.54
CA GLU A 368 -5.27 28.63 0.91
C GLU A 368 -4.27 28.68 -0.26
N TYR A 369 -3.31 29.60 -0.21
CA TYR A 369 -2.33 29.82 -1.28
C TYR A 369 -1.12 28.85 -1.27
N LEU A 370 -0.95 28.06 -0.20
CA LEU A 370 -0.10 26.89 -0.21
C LEU A 370 -0.72 25.82 0.71
N PRO A 371 -1.31 24.75 0.14
CA PRO A 371 -1.74 23.57 0.89
C PRO A 371 -0.64 23.01 1.80
N VAL A 372 -1.03 22.48 2.97
CA VAL A 372 -0.13 21.99 4.04
C VAL A 372 -0.41 20.53 4.45
N GLN A 373 -1.24 19.83 3.68
CA GLN A 373 -1.63 18.44 3.90
C GLN A 373 -0.52 17.47 3.45
N VAL A 374 -0.19 16.48 4.29
CA VAL A 374 0.63 15.33 3.87
C VAL A 374 -0.05 14.60 2.72
N GLY A 375 0.72 14.15 1.73
CA GLY A 375 0.17 13.59 0.48
C GLY A 375 -0.20 14.65 -0.56
N THR A 376 0.04 15.93 -0.31
CA THR A 376 0.06 16.94 -1.39
C THR A 376 1.29 16.72 -2.27
N GLN A 377 1.08 16.69 -3.58
CA GLN A 377 2.10 16.53 -4.61
C GLN A 377 2.02 17.64 -5.66
N TRP A 378 3.18 18.09 -6.14
CA TRP A 378 3.32 18.99 -7.28
C TRP A 378 4.43 18.49 -8.21
N THR A 379 4.32 18.77 -9.50
CA THR A 379 5.44 18.66 -10.43
C THR A 379 5.52 19.90 -11.28
N TYR A 380 6.70 20.49 -11.36
CA TYR A 380 6.96 21.68 -12.14
C TYR A 380 7.81 21.31 -13.36
N LYS A 381 7.46 21.80 -14.55
CA LYS A 381 8.35 21.81 -15.72
C LYS A 381 9.04 23.17 -15.79
N TRP A 382 10.35 23.22 -15.93
CA TRP A 382 11.09 24.48 -15.98
C TRP A 382 12.33 24.43 -16.89
N GLN A 383 12.76 25.61 -17.34
CA GLN A 383 13.97 25.79 -18.13
C GLN A 383 14.63 27.14 -17.81
N ASN A 384 15.93 27.23 -18.03
CA ASN A 384 16.70 28.47 -17.91
C ASN A 384 17.66 28.63 -19.10
N GLY A 385 18.22 29.83 -19.29
CA GLY A 385 19.21 30.11 -20.33
C GLY A 385 20.61 29.49 -20.11
N TYR A 386 20.71 28.41 -19.34
CA TYR A 386 21.96 27.66 -19.09
C TYR A 386 21.87 26.20 -19.53
N ARG A 387 20.69 25.70 -19.95
CA ARG A 387 20.47 24.31 -20.35
C ARG A 387 19.47 24.18 -21.49
N ASP A 388 19.82 23.38 -22.48
CA ASP A 388 18.99 23.14 -23.67
C ASP A 388 17.79 22.22 -23.38
N GLU A 389 17.93 21.26 -22.46
CA GLU A 389 16.84 20.41 -21.99
C GLU A 389 16.03 21.05 -20.85
N ALA A 390 14.73 20.75 -20.82
CA ALA A 390 13.87 21.10 -19.71
C ALA A 390 14.05 20.16 -18.51
N VAL A 391 13.78 20.69 -17.32
CA VAL A 391 13.84 19.97 -16.03
C VAL A 391 12.43 19.75 -15.50
N PHE A 392 12.16 18.54 -15.03
CA PHE A 392 10.97 18.19 -14.27
C PHE A 392 11.33 18.05 -12.79
N GLU A 393 10.58 18.73 -11.93
CA GLU A 393 10.86 18.81 -10.50
C GLU A 393 9.61 18.41 -9.69
N GLU A 394 9.64 17.23 -9.08
CA GLU A 394 8.52 16.66 -8.34
C GLU A 394 8.69 16.87 -6.82
N TRP A 395 7.62 17.30 -6.15
CA TRP A 395 7.57 17.77 -4.77
C TRP A 395 6.46 17.08 -3.98
N HIS A 396 6.78 16.44 -2.85
CA HIS A 396 5.84 15.73 -1.99
C HIS A 396 5.84 16.27 -0.56
N ILE A 397 4.70 16.71 -0.01
CA ILE A 397 4.60 16.99 1.44
C ILE A 397 4.64 15.65 2.20
N ILE A 398 5.80 15.35 2.77
CA ILE A 398 6.06 14.12 3.52
C ILE A 398 5.69 14.21 5.01
N ARG A 399 5.66 15.43 5.60
CA ARG A 399 5.30 15.66 7.02
C ARG A 399 4.63 17.02 7.22
N ASN A 400 3.72 17.11 8.17
CA ASN A 400 3.20 18.37 8.70
C ASN A 400 3.11 18.29 10.24
N PHE A 401 3.35 19.40 10.96
CA PHE A 401 3.50 19.37 12.42
C PHE A 401 3.35 20.77 13.08
N SER A 402 3.14 20.78 14.40
CA SER A 402 2.68 21.97 15.16
C SER A 402 3.78 22.78 15.87
N LYS A 403 4.93 22.15 16.16
CA LYS A 403 6.09 22.74 16.89
C LYS A 403 7.39 22.46 16.12
N PRO A 404 8.45 23.30 16.21
CA PRO A 404 9.73 22.97 15.59
C PRO A 404 10.35 21.72 16.22
N VAL A 405 10.36 20.60 15.50
CA VAL A 405 11.06 19.37 15.88
C VAL A 405 12.57 19.58 15.66
N ASN A 406 13.24 20.15 16.66
CA ASN A 406 14.67 20.47 16.63
C ASN A 406 15.50 19.31 17.23
N LEU A 407 15.64 18.23 16.45
CA LEU A 407 16.43 17.05 16.82
C LEU A 407 17.93 17.29 16.65
N GLU A 408 18.49 18.18 17.45
CA GLU A 408 19.94 18.27 17.64
C GLU A 408 20.38 17.04 18.47
N ASN A 409 20.84 16.01 17.77
CA ASN A 409 21.32 14.72 18.30
C ASN A 409 20.33 13.98 19.22
N PRO A 410 19.37 13.20 18.66
CA PRO A 410 18.56 12.29 19.46
C PRO A 410 19.43 11.23 20.15
N LEU A 411 19.02 10.82 21.34
CA LEU A 411 19.73 9.86 22.17
C LEU A 411 19.94 8.53 21.44
N GLU A 412 21.20 8.08 21.34
CA GLU A 412 21.50 6.72 20.90
C GLU A 412 21.39 5.74 22.07
N LEU A 413 20.79 4.58 21.83
CA LEU A 413 20.70 3.51 22.80
C LEU A 413 21.91 2.58 22.72
N ALA A 414 22.37 2.11 23.87
CA ALA A 414 23.41 1.10 24.02
C ALA A 414 22.85 -0.32 23.87
N SER A 415 21.68 -0.58 24.46
CA SER A 415 20.98 -1.87 24.41
C SER A 415 19.48 -1.70 24.68
N ALA A 416 18.70 -2.75 24.39
CA ALA A 416 17.30 -2.83 24.75
C ALA A 416 16.91 -4.23 25.25
N ARG A 417 15.94 -4.30 26.16
CA ARG A 417 15.38 -5.57 26.65
C ARG A 417 13.86 -5.55 26.58
N TYR A 418 13.29 -6.38 25.73
CA TYR A 418 11.85 -6.54 25.57
C TYR A 418 11.34 -7.76 26.33
N GLU A 419 10.17 -7.62 26.94
CA GLU A 419 9.41 -8.69 27.56
C GLU A 419 7.99 -8.66 27.00
N VAL A 420 7.60 -9.73 26.29
CA VAL A 420 6.27 -9.89 25.68
C VAL A 420 5.51 -10.96 26.43
N THR A 421 4.33 -10.63 26.97
CA THR A 421 3.51 -11.56 27.75
C THR A 421 2.15 -11.80 27.07
N ILE A 422 1.82 -13.08 26.84
CA ILE A 422 0.50 -13.55 26.39
C ILE A 422 -0.15 -14.34 27.54
N VAL A 423 -1.36 -13.96 27.93
CA VAL A 423 -2.14 -14.66 28.96
C VAL A 423 -3.24 -15.53 28.34
N ALA A 424 -3.49 -16.71 28.93
CA ALA A 424 -4.35 -17.74 28.33
C ALA A 424 -5.83 -17.34 28.18
N ASN A 425 -6.31 -16.37 28.97
CA ASN A 425 -7.67 -15.84 28.93
C ASN A 425 -7.84 -14.72 27.90
N GLU A 426 -6.77 -14.00 27.53
CA GLU A 426 -6.80 -12.91 26.55
C GLU A 426 -5.69 -13.11 25.49
N PRO A 427 -5.68 -14.25 24.76
CA PRO A 427 -4.59 -14.61 23.85
C PRO A 427 -4.34 -13.57 22.74
N ARG A 428 -5.33 -12.73 22.42
CA ARG A 428 -5.26 -11.70 21.38
C ARG A 428 -4.75 -10.34 21.90
N VAL A 429 -4.23 -10.31 23.12
CA VAL A 429 -3.56 -9.16 23.73
C VAL A 429 -2.12 -9.56 24.05
N ALA A 430 -1.16 -8.78 23.57
CA ALA A 430 0.23 -8.89 23.97
C ALA A 430 0.57 -7.71 24.89
N GLU A 431 0.87 -8.00 26.15
CA GLU A 431 1.41 -7.00 27.08
C GLU A 431 2.92 -6.91 26.84
N VAL A 432 3.42 -5.75 26.47
CA VAL A 432 4.82 -5.54 26.11
C VAL A 432 5.44 -4.52 27.04
N LYS A 433 6.50 -4.94 27.73
CA LYS A 433 7.39 -4.08 28.50
C LYS A 433 8.73 -3.99 27.79
N CYS A 434 9.37 -2.83 27.78
CA CYS A 434 10.71 -2.69 27.22
C CYS A 434 11.56 -1.75 28.07
N ILE A 435 12.77 -2.18 28.43
CA ILE A 435 13.78 -1.34 29.06
C ILE A 435 14.76 -0.89 27.97
N LEU A 436 14.90 0.42 27.79
CA LEU A 436 15.80 1.04 26.82
C LEU A 436 16.96 1.70 27.57
N THR A 437 18.18 1.31 27.26
CA THR A 437 19.40 1.81 27.93
C THR A 437 20.10 2.82 27.04
N PRO A 438 20.19 4.11 27.41
CA PRO A 438 21.02 5.10 26.72
C PRO A 438 22.50 4.71 26.61
N LYS A 439 23.21 5.26 25.62
CA LYS A 439 24.67 5.34 25.67
C LYS A 439 25.07 6.47 26.61
N ILE A 440 25.94 6.17 27.57
CA ILE A 440 26.55 7.18 28.45
C ILE A 440 27.41 8.11 27.59
N ASP A 441 27.06 9.38 27.51
CA ASP A 441 27.87 10.42 26.86
C ASP A 441 28.59 11.27 27.91
N SER A 442 29.86 10.95 28.15
CA SER A 442 30.73 11.66 29.10
C SER A 442 31.17 13.05 28.64
N GLY A 443 30.81 13.49 27.43
CA GLY A 443 31.07 14.83 26.91
C GLY A 443 29.83 15.74 26.85
N ALA A 444 28.62 15.20 27.05
CA ALA A 444 27.38 15.97 26.98
C ALA A 444 27.24 16.98 28.13
N LYS A 445 26.80 18.20 27.80
CA LYS A 445 26.39 19.19 28.81
C LYS A 445 25.10 18.71 29.50
N SER A 446 24.96 19.00 30.79
CA SER A 446 23.74 18.72 31.55
C SER A 446 22.55 19.48 30.96
N GLY A 447 21.49 18.74 30.62
CA GLY A 447 20.30 19.27 29.96
C GLY A 447 19.39 18.13 29.49
N LYS A 448 18.12 18.47 29.24
CA LYS A 448 17.10 17.54 28.72
C LYS A 448 17.61 16.84 27.44
N LYS A 449 17.60 15.51 27.43
CA LYS A 449 17.90 14.70 26.24
C LYS A 449 16.60 14.18 25.62
N HIS A 450 16.65 13.79 24.35
CA HIS A 450 15.47 13.39 23.57
C HIS A 450 15.64 12.01 22.96
N LEU A 451 14.89 11.03 23.46
CA LEU A 451 14.84 9.68 22.88
C LEU A 451 13.76 9.60 21.80
N MET A 452 14.12 9.10 20.62
CA MET A 452 13.21 8.89 19.50
C MET A 452 12.65 7.46 19.50
N LEU A 453 11.34 7.32 19.44
CA LEU A 453 10.61 6.06 19.40
C LEU A 453 9.69 6.01 18.18
N SER A 454 9.51 4.83 17.60
CA SER A 454 8.60 4.63 16.48
C SER A 454 8.00 3.24 16.41
N MET A 455 6.81 3.14 15.83
CA MET A 455 6.21 1.89 15.36
C MET A 455 6.06 1.96 13.83
N SER A 456 5.94 0.81 13.17
CA SER A 456 6.01 0.76 11.71
C SER A 456 4.75 1.23 10.99
N ARG A 457 4.95 1.68 9.74
CA ARG A 457 3.93 1.93 8.71
C ARG A 457 3.95 0.92 7.55
N PHE A 458 4.63 -0.21 7.75
CA PHE A 458 4.71 -1.33 6.82
C PHE A 458 3.31 -1.87 6.48
N LEU A 459 3.01 -2.21 5.22
CA LEU A 459 1.67 -2.58 4.71
C LEU A 459 0.51 -1.58 4.98
N THR A 460 0.74 -0.49 5.71
CA THR A 460 -0.28 0.43 6.20
C THR A 460 -0.22 1.80 5.49
N GLY A 461 0.21 1.87 4.22
CA GLY A 461 0.28 3.14 3.47
C GLY A 461 -1.06 3.89 3.39
N TRP A 462 -2.17 3.14 3.43
CA TRP A 462 -3.56 3.62 3.45
C TRP A 462 -4.14 3.81 4.87
N LEU A 463 -3.30 3.63 5.90
CA LEU A 463 -3.68 3.59 7.32
C LEU A 463 -2.86 4.67 8.05
N TYR A 464 -3.46 5.86 8.19
CA TYR A 464 -2.82 7.04 8.81
C TYR A 464 -2.18 6.77 10.19
N ASP A 465 -2.76 5.84 10.95
CA ASP A 465 -2.31 5.47 12.30
C ASP A 465 -1.31 4.28 12.33
N GLY A 466 -0.90 3.75 11.18
CA GLY A 466 -0.03 2.58 11.07
C GLY A 466 -0.51 1.36 11.86
N TYR A 467 0.44 0.55 12.34
CA TYR A 467 0.16 -0.48 13.35
C TYR A 467 -0.09 0.10 14.76
N ALA A 468 0.32 1.34 15.02
CA ALA A 468 0.13 1.99 16.31
C ALA A 468 -1.36 2.19 16.68
N ARG A 469 -2.26 2.15 15.69
CA ARG A 469 -3.72 2.03 15.90
C ARG A 469 -4.12 0.86 16.83
N TYR A 470 -3.29 -0.17 16.93
CA TYR A 470 -3.52 -1.36 17.74
C TYR A 470 -2.79 -1.34 19.10
N LEU A 471 -2.08 -0.25 19.44
CA LEU A 471 -1.48 -0.04 20.76
C LEU A 471 -2.47 0.59 21.74
N ARG A 472 -2.55 0.08 22.97
CA ARG A 472 -3.23 0.71 24.09
C ARG A 472 -2.22 0.98 25.22
N ASP A 473 -2.55 1.95 26.06
CA ASP A 473 -1.90 2.21 27.34
C ASP A 473 -0.37 2.43 27.25
N LEU A 474 0.10 3.09 26.19
CA LEU A 474 1.52 3.44 26.01
C LEU A 474 1.96 4.43 27.09
N THR A 475 2.82 3.96 27.97
CA THR A 475 3.46 4.71 29.06
C THR A 475 4.97 4.57 28.98
N VAL A 476 5.67 5.58 29.50
CA VAL A 476 7.13 5.55 29.68
C VAL A 476 7.45 6.05 31.09
N THR A 477 8.29 5.33 31.82
CA THR A 477 8.81 5.74 33.13
C THR A 477 10.32 5.80 33.13
N ASP A 478 10.87 6.51 34.11
CA ASP A 478 12.28 6.42 34.49
C ASP A 478 12.57 5.16 35.36
N VAL A 479 13.73 5.16 36.03
CA VAL A 479 14.21 4.10 36.92
C VAL A 479 13.49 4.03 38.27
N ASP A 480 12.96 5.16 38.76
CA ASP A 480 12.21 5.24 40.02
C ASP A 480 10.73 4.89 39.82
N GLY A 481 10.26 4.92 38.56
CA GLY A 481 8.90 4.56 38.15
C GLY A 481 8.00 5.77 37.89
N GLU A 482 8.55 6.99 37.93
CA GLU A 482 7.81 8.21 37.64
C GLU A 482 7.57 8.35 36.12
N THR A 483 6.41 8.89 35.75
CA THR A 483 5.96 8.90 34.34
C THR A 483 6.61 10.05 33.56
N LEU A 484 7.40 9.70 32.55
CA LEU A 484 8.07 10.66 31.66
C LEU A 484 7.12 11.22 30.60
N PRO A 485 7.25 12.50 30.21
CA PRO A 485 6.40 13.12 29.21
C PRO A 485 6.72 12.58 27.79
N ILE A 486 5.66 12.16 27.09
CA ILE A 486 5.72 11.67 25.71
C ILE A 486 5.12 12.73 24.79
N GLU A 487 5.90 13.24 23.82
CA GLU A 487 5.40 14.08 22.73
C GLU A 487 5.19 13.22 21.48
N GLU A 488 3.92 13.02 21.10
CA GLU A 488 3.56 12.43 19.81
C GLU A 488 3.94 13.40 18.67
N ILE A 489 4.88 12.99 17.80
CA ILE A 489 5.19 13.71 16.55
C ILE A 489 4.08 13.42 15.53
N ASP A 490 3.74 12.14 15.41
CA ASP A 490 2.59 11.62 14.71
C ASP A 490 2.18 10.28 15.33
N LYS A 491 1.05 9.73 14.89
CA LYS A 491 0.44 8.50 15.45
C LYS A 491 1.34 7.27 15.48
N THR A 492 2.52 7.29 14.84
CA THR A 492 3.52 6.22 14.81
C THR A 492 4.91 6.63 15.31
N GLN A 493 5.12 7.89 15.72
CA GLN A 493 6.43 8.42 16.15
C GLN A 493 6.30 9.31 17.39
N TRP A 494 7.14 9.06 18.40
CA TRP A 494 7.11 9.75 19.69
C TRP A 494 8.51 10.20 20.13
N ILE A 495 8.58 11.33 20.83
CA ILE A 495 9.76 11.78 21.56
C ILE A 495 9.49 11.59 23.05
N VAL A 496 10.45 10.99 23.75
CA VAL A 496 10.50 11.03 25.22
C VAL A 496 11.59 12.01 25.63
N GLU A 497 11.29 12.85 26.61
CA GLU A 497 12.28 13.71 27.26
C GLU A 497 12.87 12.98 28.47
N THR A 498 14.20 12.86 28.54
CA THR A 498 14.93 12.31 29.69
C THR A 498 15.78 13.41 30.34
N GLN A 499 16.05 13.27 31.64
CA GLN A 499 16.90 14.22 32.38
C GLN A 499 18.40 13.90 32.23
N ASP A 500 18.72 12.63 31.97
CA ASP A 500 20.07 12.06 31.94
C ASP A 500 20.15 10.85 30.97
N ASP A 501 21.17 10.00 31.17
CA ASP A 501 21.40 8.73 30.46
C ASP A 501 20.89 7.50 31.23
N SER A 502 19.99 7.66 32.22
CA SER A 502 19.41 6.54 32.95
C SER A 502 18.46 5.70 32.06
N PRO A 503 18.35 4.37 32.28
CA PRO A 503 17.42 3.53 31.54
C PRO A 503 15.97 3.96 31.69
N VAL A 504 15.19 3.88 30.61
CA VAL A 504 13.74 4.17 30.62
C VAL A 504 12.93 2.92 30.31
N THR A 505 11.75 2.80 30.95
CA THR A 505 10.86 1.67 30.79
C THR A 505 9.63 2.07 29.99
N LEU A 506 9.47 1.52 28.78
CA LEU A 506 8.20 1.51 28.04
C LEU A 506 7.28 0.41 28.60
N SER A 507 5.97 0.66 28.57
CA SER A 507 4.94 -0.37 28.71
C SER A 507 3.72 -0.04 27.85
N TYR A 508 3.14 -1.05 27.19
CA TYR A 508 1.96 -0.93 26.33
C TYR A 508 1.29 -2.29 26.09
N LYS A 509 0.08 -2.27 25.52
CA LYS A 509 -0.62 -3.47 25.04
C LYS A 509 -0.82 -3.43 23.52
N ALA A 510 -0.36 -4.45 22.80
CA ALA A 510 -0.63 -4.62 21.37
C ALA A 510 -1.85 -5.55 21.17
N LEU A 511 -2.84 -5.10 20.39
CA LEU A 511 -4.10 -5.81 20.17
C LEU A 511 -4.14 -6.52 18.82
N LEU A 512 -4.24 -7.86 18.83
CA LEU A 512 -4.42 -8.62 17.60
C LEU A 512 -5.87 -8.49 17.12
N ASN A 513 -6.09 -7.54 16.21
CA ASN A 513 -7.33 -7.34 15.45
C ASN A 513 -7.05 -7.07 13.94
N HIS A 514 -5.85 -7.42 13.46
CA HIS A 514 -5.40 -7.18 12.10
C HIS A 514 -6.11 -8.07 11.08
N ASP A 515 -6.16 -9.37 11.35
CA ASP A 515 -6.94 -10.41 10.64
C ASP A 515 -8.43 -10.08 10.39
N LYS A 516 -9.08 -9.33 11.28
CA LYS A 516 -10.49 -8.90 11.15
C LYS A 516 -10.70 -7.79 10.10
N ARG A 517 -9.64 -7.10 9.69
CA ARG A 517 -9.66 -6.04 8.67
C ARG A 517 -9.49 -6.66 7.27
N ASP A 518 -10.00 -6.00 6.23
CA ASP A 518 -9.56 -6.26 4.86
C ASP A 518 -8.31 -5.43 4.53
N TRP A 519 -7.36 -6.07 3.85
CA TRP A 519 -6.05 -5.52 3.53
C TRP A 519 -5.89 -5.43 2.02
N PRO A 520 -5.87 -4.21 1.42
CA PRO A 520 -5.81 -4.01 -0.03
C PRO A 520 -4.60 -4.65 -0.73
N THR A 521 -3.54 -4.94 0.03
CA THR A 521 -2.25 -5.48 -0.44
C THR A 521 -2.07 -6.98 -0.14
N GLY A 522 -3.14 -7.70 0.20
CA GLY A 522 -3.06 -9.11 0.63
C GLY A 522 -2.86 -9.29 2.14
N ARG A 523 -2.77 -10.55 2.59
CA ARG A 523 -2.77 -10.94 4.02
C ARG A 523 -1.50 -11.68 4.47
N ASP A 524 -0.52 -11.81 3.59
CA ASP A 524 0.67 -12.68 3.70
C ASP A 524 1.43 -12.48 5.02
N GLU A 525 1.67 -11.22 5.40
CA GLU A 525 2.40 -10.82 6.61
C GLU A 525 1.49 -10.15 7.67
N VAL A 526 0.17 -10.43 7.66
CA VAL A 526 -0.79 -9.83 8.61
C VAL A 526 -0.92 -10.72 9.87
N PRO A 527 -0.76 -10.18 11.11
CA PRO A 527 -0.92 -10.98 12.33
C PRO A 527 -2.30 -11.64 12.49
N TYR A 528 -2.33 -12.91 12.90
CA TYR A 528 -3.55 -13.74 12.95
C TYR A 528 -3.59 -14.75 14.09
N THR A 529 -4.76 -15.31 14.37
CA THR A 529 -4.93 -16.49 15.24
C THR A 529 -5.49 -17.68 14.48
N GLN A 530 -4.93 -18.86 14.72
CA GLN A 530 -5.54 -20.17 14.43
C GLN A 530 -6.12 -20.77 15.72
N GLU A 531 -6.64 -21.99 15.64
CA GLU A 531 -7.25 -22.71 16.78
C GLU A 531 -6.25 -23.03 17.91
N ASP A 532 -4.97 -23.19 17.55
CA ASP A 532 -3.91 -23.71 18.42
C ASP A 532 -2.69 -22.80 18.55
N CYS A 533 -2.55 -21.77 17.70
CA CYS A 533 -1.44 -20.82 17.74
C CYS A 533 -1.78 -19.41 17.23
N ILE A 534 -0.85 -18.50 17.46
CA ILE A 534 -0.91 -17.09 17.09
C ILE A 534 0.31 -16.73 16.26
N PHE A 535 0.10 -16.03 15.15
CA PHE A 535 1.15 -15.43 14.33
C PHE A 535 1.22 -13.93 14.60
N TRP A 536 2.41 -13.46 15.00
CA TRP A 536 2.75 -12.05 15.14
C TRP A 536 3.92 -11.68 14.24
N THR A 537 3.96 -10.43 13.81
CA THR A 537 5.10 -9.81 13.13
C THR A 537 5.66 -8.68 14.00
N GLY A 538 6.98 -8.53 14.02
CA GLY A 538 7.67 -7.59 14.92
C GLY A 538 7.19 -6.14 14.76
N TYR A 539 7.00 -5.70 13.52
CA TYR A 539 6.51 -4.36 13.19
C TYR A 539 5.08 -4.06 13.64
N ALA A 540 4.29 -5.09 13.99
CA ALA A 540 2.94 -4.99 14.55
C ALA A 540 2.91 -5.21 16.08
N LEU A 541 4.05 -5.58 16.67
CA LEU A 541 4.19 -5.94 18.09
C LEU A 541 5.09 -4.95 18.86
N PHE A 542 6.10 -4.35 18.21
CA PHE A 542 7.14 -3.56 18.89
C PHE A 542 7.14 -2.08 18.48
N VAL A 543 7.09 -1.21 19.50
CA VAL A 543 7.60 0.17 19.45
C VAL A 543 9.11 0.11 19.70
N VAL A 544 9.91 0.72 18.83
CA VAL A 544 11.38 0.64 18.87
C VAL A 544 12.06 2.01 18.84
N GLY A 545 13.20 2.12 19.51
CA GLY A 545 14.20 3.17 19.29
C GLY A 545 15.35 2.67 18.40
N LYS A 546 16.27 3.57 18.01
CA LYS A 546 17.49 3.20 17.27
C LYS A 546 18.47 2.50 18.23
N VAL A 547 18.63 1.18 18.10
CA VAL A 547 19.35 0.36 19.09
C VAL A 547 19.96 -0.90 18.45
N LYS A 548 21.06 -1.37 19.04
CA LYS A 548 21.68 -2.67 18.78
C LYS A 548 21.59 -3.54 20.02
N ASP A 549 21.91 -4.82 19.88
CA ASP A 549 22.13 -5.74 21.01
C ASP A 549 20.88 -5.84 21.92
N ILE A 550 19.86 -6.54 21.39
CA ILE A 550 18.52 -6.63 21.97
C ILE A 550 18.30 -8.01 22.60
N GLU A 551 17.89 -8.07 23.88
CA GLU A 551 17.33 -9.29 24.48
C GLU A 551 15.80 -9.28 24.36
N LEU A 552 15.21 -10.42 24.00
CA LEU A 552 13.76 -10.65 24.02
C LEU A 552 13.41 -11.84 24.91
N GLN A 553 12.59 -11.60 25.95
CA GLN A 553 11.88 -12.62 26.73
C GLN A 553 10.43 -12.72 26.22
N VAL A 554 9.93 -13.94 26.02
CA VAL A 554 8.52 -14.17 25.62
C VAL A 554 7.83 -15.09 26.62
N ASN A 555 6.89 -14.54 27.39
CA ASN A 555 6.11 -15.25 28.40
C ASN A 555 4.80 -15.75 27.78
N VAL A 556 4.57 -17.05 27.84
CA VAL A 556 3.39 -17.74 27.27
C VAL A 556 2.78 -18.72 28.29
N PRO A 557 1.53 -19.17 28.10
CA PRO A 557 0.93 -20.20 28.94
C PRO A 557 1.80 -21.46 29.03
N ALA A 558 1.78 -22.17 30.17
CA ALA A 558 2.74 -23.24 30.48
C ALA A 558 2.72 -24.48 29.55
N ASN A 559 1.75 -24.58 28.64
CA ASN A 559 1.65 -25.61 27.60
C ASN A 559 1.78 -25.05 26.17
N TRP A 560 2.29 -23.83 26.03
CA TRP A 560 2.64 -23.19 24.76
C TRP A 560 4.16 -23.12 24.61
N HIS A 561 4.62 -22.88 23.38
CA HIS A 561 6.00 -22.58 23.06
C HIS A 561 6.07 -21.46 22.01
N VAL A 562 7.27 -20.97 21.73
CA VAL A 562 7.54 -19.83 20.84
C VAL A 562 8.57 -20.22 19.79
N SER A 563 8.19 -20.09 18.52
CA SER A 563 9.03 -20.32 17.34
C SER A 563 9.37 -19.00 16.66
N THR A 564 10.64 -18.84 16.32
CA THR A 564 11.22 -17.67 15.62
C THR A 564 12.57 -18.07 14.99
N ALA A 565 13.11 -17.23 14.13
CA ALA A 565 14.37 -17.41 13.42
C ALA A 565 15.62 -16.97 14.22
N TRP A 566 15.43 -16.41 15.42
CA TRP A 566 16.51 -16.08 16.34
C TRP A 566 17.07 -17.30 17.08
N GLU A 567 18.34 -17.20 17.47
CA GLU A 567 18.98 -18.15 18.37
C GLU A 567 18.40 -18.01 19.78
N ARG A 568 18.18 -19.14 20.46
CA ARG A 568 17.70 -19.17 21.85
C ARG A 568 18.89 -18.96 22.80
N ILE A 569 18.76 -18.10 23.80
CA ILE A 569 19.77 -18.00 24.88
C ILE A 569 19.71 -19.29 25.71
N GLU A 570 20.86 -19.95 25.90
CA GLU A 570 20.93 -21.25 26.59
C GLU A 570 20.26 -21.21 27.98
N HIS A 571 19.64 -22.33 28.32
CA HIS A 571 18.82 -22.54 29.54
C HIS A 571 17.66 -21.52 29.74
N GLY A 572 17.38 -20.63 28.78
CA GLY A 572 16.27 -19.68 28.83
C GLY A 572 14.96 -20.26 28.28
N LYS A 573 13.88 -20.22 29.07
CA LYS A 573 12.52 -20.42 28.54
C LYS A 573 12.14 -19.24 27.65
N HIS A 574 12.20 -19.44 26.34
CA HIS A 574 11.81 -18.47 25.30
C HIS A 574 12.53 -17.12 25.42
N ARG A 575 13.85 -17.16 25.64
CA ARG A 575 14.74 -16.01 25.53
C ARG A 575 15.52 -16.05 24.21
N PHE A 576 15.69 -14.90 23.59
CA PHE A 576 16.33 -14.74 22.27
C PHE A 576 17.22 -13.49 22.25
N VAL A 577 18.20 -13.47 21.34
CA VAL A 577 18.97 -12.26 20.99
C VAL A 577 18.55 -11.80 19.60
N CYS A 578 18.27 -10.49 19.47
CA CYS A 578 17.99 -9.82 18.21
C CYS A 578 19.11 -8.79 17.95
N LYS A 579 19.54 -8.65 16.70
CA LYS A 579 20.78 -7.91 16.35
C LYS A 579 20.63 -6.39 16.49
N ASP A 580 19.52 -5.85 16.02
CA ASP A 580 19.19 -4.42 16.01
C ASP A 580 17.68 -4.22 15.82
N GLN A 581 17.23 -2.96 15.82
CA GLN A 581 15.79 -2.67 15.72
C GLN A 581 15.16 -3.14 14.40
N ASP A 582 15.94 -3.27 13.32
CA ASP A 582 15.42 -3.71 12.02
C ASP A 582 15.25 -5.23 12.00
N ASP A 583 16.18 -5.97 12.60
CA ASP A 583 16.02 -7.41 12.86
C ASP A 583 14.81 -7.69 13.77
N LEU A 584 14.60 -6.88 14.82
CA LEU A 584 13.43 -6.96 15.71
C LEU A 584 12.10 -6.71 14.97
N MET A 585 12.03 -5.69 14.12
CA MET A 585 10.80 -5.33 13.38
C MET A 585 10.44 -6.33 12.27
N ASN A 586 11.42 -6.88 11.55
CA ASN A 586 11.18 -7.75 10.39
C ASN A 586 11.15 -9.25 10.72
N ALA A 587 11.06 -9.61 12.00
CA ALA A 587 10.92 -11.00 12.44
C ALA A 587 9.45 -11.40 12.61
N TYR A 588 9.16 -12.69 12.38
CA TYR A 588 7.89 -13.32 12.71
C TYR A 588 8.02 -14.17 13.98
N LEU A 589 6.92 -14.28 14.73
CA LEU A 589 6.81 -15.11 15.93
C LEU A 589 5.54 -15.97 15.83
N VAL A 590 5.68 -17.28 16.03
CA VAL A 590 4.53 -18.18 16.20
C VAL A 590 4.50 -18.66 17.66
N LEU A 591 3.39 -18.42 18.35
CA LEU A 591 3.21 -18.74 19.77
C LEU A 591 2.00 -19.66 19.95
N GLY A 592 2.16 -20.79 20.63
CA GLY A 592 1.05 -21.72 20.82
C GLY A 592 1.43 -23.18 20.98
N LYS A 593 0.51 -24.04 20.53
CA LYS A 593 0.60 -25.51 20.46
C LYS A 593 0.76 -26.02 19.03
N HIS A 594 1.25 -25.18 18.12
CA HIS A 594 1.63 -25.53 16.76
C HIS A 594 2.71 -26.64 16.73
N CYS A 595 3.05 -27.15 15.55
CA CYS A 595 4.16 -28.09 15.39
C CYS A 595 5.43 -27.32 15.01
N GLU A 596 6.50 -27.44 15.82
CA GLU A 596 7.86 -26.99 15.48
C GLU A 596 8.68 -28.16 14.90
N ARG A 597 9.33 -27.93 13.76
CA ARG A 597 10.33 -28.83 13.14
C ARG A 597 11.51 -28.00 12.61
N LEU A 598 12.63 -28.68 12.32
CA LEU A 598 13.84 -28.06 11.78
C LEU A 598 14.27 -28.83 10.53
N ALA A 599 14.14 -28.18 9.36
CA ALA A 599 14.77 -28.61 8.12
C ALA A 599 16.14 -27.94 8.01
N LYS A 600 17.17 -28.64 7.52
CA LYS A 600 18.52 -28.05 7.35
C LYS A 600 19.36 -28.71 6.26
N SER A 601 20.33 -27.96 5.74
CA SER A 601 21.42 -28.45 4.90
C SER A 601 22.68 -27.61 5.15
N GLY A 602 23.76 -28.25 5.62
CA GLY A 602 24.92 -27.52 6.14
C GLY A 602 24.54 -26.55 7.27
N ASP A 603 25.02 -25.32 7.18
CA ASP A 603 24.69 -24.22 8.10
C ASP A 603 23.36 -23.50 7.78
N ALA A 604 22.64 -23.90 6.72
CA ALA A 604 21.36 -23.30 6.36
C ALA A 604 20.20 -24.02 7.09
N GLU A 605 19.49 -23.28 7.93
CA GLU A 605 18.41 -23.79 8.78
C GLU A 605 17.05 -23.15 8.47
N ILE A 606 15.98 -23.95 8.46
CA ILE A 606 14.60 -23.47 8.40
C ILE A 606 13.76 -24.12 9.51
N VAL A 607 13.31 -23.29 10.45
CA VAL A 607 12.36 -23.65 11.50
C VAL A 607 10.95 -23.63 10.91
N LEU A 608 10.29 -24.79 10.84
CA LEU A 608 8.92 -24.92 10.38
C LEU A 608 7.98 -24.72 11.58
N ALA A 609 7.10 -23.72 11.54
CA ALA A 609 6.12 -23.46 12.60
C ALA A 609 4.69 -23.51 12.03
N ILE A 610 4.03 -24.66 12.21
CA ILE A 610 2.81 -25.02 11.48
C ILE A 610 1.63 -25.25 12.44
N GLY A 611 0.60 -24.41 12.34
CA GLY A 611 -0.64 -24.48 13.13
C GLY A 611 -1.86 -24.91 12.33
N GLY A 612 -2.95 -25.22 13.05
CA GLY A 612 -4.23 -25.64 12.48
C GLY A 612 -4.15 -26.86 11.57
N HIS A 613 -4.98 -26.88 10.51
CA HIS A 613 -5.12 -28.01 9.59
C HIS A 613 -3.83 -28.40 8.86
N PHE A 614 -2.94 -27.44 8.57
CA PHE A 614 -1.64 -27.69 7.91
C PHE A 614 -0.75 -28.70 8.65
N LYS A 615 -1.01 -28.99 9.93
CA LYS A 615 -0.31 -30.03 10.69
C LYS A 615 -0.34 -31.41 10.02
N ALA A 616 -1.42 -31.75 9.31
CA ALA A 616 -1.51 -33.00 8.53
C ALA A 616 -0.47 -33.06 7.39
N SER A 617 -0.04 -31.91 6.88
CA SER A 617 0.94 -31.79 5.80
C SER A 617 2.40 -31.68 6.28
N MET A 618 2.68 -31.63 7.59
CA MET A 618 4.01 -31.31 8.13
C MET A 618 5.13 -32.16 7.51
N ASP A 619 4.96 -33.48 7.43
CA ASP A 619 6.00 -34.37 6.91
C ASP A 619 6.26 -34.14 5.41
N LYS A 620 5.22 -33.82 4.62
CA LYS A 620 5.35 -33.45 3.20
C LYS A 620 6.11 -32.13 3.04
N ILE A 621 5.78 -31.13 3.87
CA ILE A 621 6.43 -29.82 3.89
C ILE A 621 7.91 -29.96 4.26
N GLN A 622 8.22 -30.69 5.34
CA GLN A 622 9.59 -30.89 5.80
C GLN A 622 10.44 -31.64 4.77
N ASN A 623 9.96 -32.76 4.25
CA ASN A 623 10.70 -33.56 3.27
C ASN A 623 11.02 -32.77 2.00
N ALA A 624 10.06 -31.97 1.51
CA ALA A 624 10.28 -31.10 0.36
C ALA A 624 11.28 -29.97 0.66
N ILE A 625 11.14 -29.26 1.79
CA ILE A 625 12.07 -28.17 2.17
C ILE A 625 13.49 -28.69 2.37
N GLU A 626 13.67 -29.87 3.00
CA GLU A 626 14.99 -30.48 3.14
C GLU A 626 15.61 -30.89 1.79
N ALA A 627 14.82 -31.42 0.86
CA ALA A 627 15.30 -31.76 -0.48
C ALA A 627 15.72 -30.50 -1.27
N ILE A 628 14.91 -29.44 -1.20
CA ILE A 628 15.17 -28.13 -1.79
C ILE A 628 16.43 -27.50 -1.18
N LEU A 629 16.58 -27.52 0.15
CA LEU A 629 17.77 -27.02 0.85
C LEU A 629 19.05 -27.77 0.41
N ARG A 630 18.98 -29.11 0.27
CA ARG A 630 20.12 -29.90 -0.24
C ARG A 630 20.47 -29.53 -1.68
N ALA A 631 19.48 -29.42 -2.57
CA ALA A 631 19.70 -29.05 -3.97
C ALA A 631 20.33 -27.65 -4.12
N TYR A 632 19.90 -26.66 -3.34
CA TYR A 632 20.54 -25.34 -3.37
C TYR A 632 21.94 -25.35 -2.74
N THR A 633 22.18 -26.08 -1.65
CA THR A 633 23.54 -26.26 -1.10
C THR A 633 24.51 -26.84 -2.14
N GLU A 634 24.05 -27.75 -3.00
CA GLU A 634 24.84 -28.33 -4.09
C GLU A 634 25.07 -27.34 -5.24
N ILE A 635 24.00 -26.74 -5.78
CA ILE A 635 24.05 -25.76 -6.89
C ILE A 635 24.97 -24.59 -6.56
N PHE A 636 24.81 -23.96 -5.39
CA PHE A 636 25.63 -22.83 -4.99
C PHE A 636 27.00 -23.25 -4.39
N GLY A 637 27.27 -24.55 -4.26
CA GLY A 637 28.53 -25.09 -3.74
C GLY A 637 28.79 -24.86 -2.25
N GLY A 638 27.76 -24.56 -1.47
CA GLY A 638 27.84 -24.32 -0.03
C GLY A 638 26.53 -23.77 0.54
N ALA A 639 26.35 -23.89 1.86
CA ALA A 639 25.18 -23.38 2.56
C ALA A 639 25.47 -22.00 3.19
N PRO A 640 24.54 -21.04 3.17
CA PRO A 640 24.66 -19.81 3.95
C PRO A 640 24.47 -20.13 5.43
N LYS A 641 25.33 -19.58 6.28
CA LYS A 641 25.07 -19.51 7.72
C LYS A 641 23.96 -18.51 8.01
N ASP A 642 22.73 -18.93 7.75
CA ASP A 642 21.50 -18.21 8.04
C ASP A 642 20.40 -19.18 8.47
N ARG A 643 19.51 -18.70 9.34
CA ARG A 643 18.41 -19.46 9.91
C ARG A 643 17.13 -18.67 9.70
N MET A 644 16.12 -19.30 9.11
CA MET A 644 14.82 -18.66 8.86
C MET A 644 13.67 -19.39 9.56
N LEU A 645 12.56 -18.67 9.76
CA LEU A 645 11.27 -19.24 10.16
C LEU A 645 10.38 -19.41 8.92
N PHE A 646 9.72 -20.55 8.76
CA PHE A 646 8.67 -20.78 7.76
C PHE A 646 7.31 -20.91 8.44
N VAL A 647 6.33 -20.16 7.95
CA VAL A 647 4.95 -20.16 8.45
C VAL A 647 3.96 -20.36 7.28
N ALA A 648 3.05 -21.32 7.43
CA ALA A 648 1.92 -21.50 6.52
C ALA A 648 0.74 -20.62 6.98
N ASN A 649 0.36 -19.64 6.16
CA ASN A 649 -0.68 -18.66 6.47
C ASN A 649 -2.04 -19.14 5.91
N PRO A 650 -3.07 -19.36 6.76
CA PRO A 650 -4.33 -20.00 6.39
C PRO A 650 -5.30 -19.10 5.63
N TYR A 651 -5.00 -17.80 5.46
CA TYR A 651 -5.89 -16.86 4.75
C TYR A 651 -5.76 -16.90 3.22
N GLY A 652 -5.17 -17.96 2.67
CA GLY A 652 -5.30 -18.26 1.24
C GLY A 652 -6.74 -18.64 0.93
N ALA A 653 -7.51 -17.71 0.34
CA ALA A 653 -8.81 -18.03 -0.24
C ALA A 653 -8.66 -19.06 -1.37
N GLU A 654 -9.74 -19.75 -1.77
CA GLU A 654 -9.68 -20.72 -2.86
C GLU A 654 -9.15 -20.07 -4.15
N GLY A 655 -7.88 -20.32 -4.47
CA GLY A 655 -7.18 -19.75 -5.63
C GLY A 655 -6.35 -18.49 -5.37
N TYR A 656 -6.52 -17.77 -4.25
CA TYR A 656 -5.57 -16.69 -3.88
C TYR A 656 -4.42 -17.31 -3.08
N ARG A 657 -3.22 -17.27 -3.66
CA ARG A 657 -2.02 -17.87 -3.09
C ARG A 657 -0.81 -16.98 -3.37
N SER A 658 0.02 -16.77 -2.37
CA SER A 658 1.14 -15.83 -2.39
C SER A 658 2.22 -16.27 -1.39
N GLY A 659 3.37 -15.63 -1.39
CA GLY A 659 4.40 -15.85 -0.38
C GLY A 659 5.51 -14.81 -0.47
N GLY A 660 6.21 -14.62 0.64
CA GLY A 660 7.23 -13.58 0.76
C GLY A 660 8.25 -13.89 1.85
N ALA A 661 9.43 -13.29 1.70
CA ALA A 661 10.48 -13.24 2.72
C ALA A 661 10.53 -11.85 3.35
N SER A 662 10.56 -11.80 4.68
CA SER A 662 10.63 -10.57 5.47
C SER A 662 11.66 -10.80 6.58
N GLY A 663 12.78 -10.08 6.53
CA GLY A 663 13.91 -10.25 7.44
C GLY A 663 14.45 -11.71 7.51
N ARG A 664 14.23 -12.36 8.64
CA ARG A 664 14.59 -13.78 8.89
C ARG A 664 13.42 -14.74 8.71
N SER A 665 12.36 -14.34 8.02
CA SER A 665 11.07 -15.02 8.06
C SER A 665 10.49 -15.27 6.66
N ILE A 666 9.76 -16.37 6.50
CA ILE A 666 9.05 -16.79 5.28
C ILE A 666 7.58 -16.98 5.64
N THR A 667 6.70 -16.40 4.83
CA THR A 667 5.27 -16.69 4.84
C THR A 667 4.86 -17.31 3.52
N ALA A 668 4.04 -18.36 3.58
CA ALA A 668 3.37 -18.95 2.42
C ALA A 668 1.85 -18.89 2.65
N LEU A 669 1.17 -17.99 1.94
CA LEU A 669 -0.28 -17.88 1.94
C LEU A 669 -0.85 -18.95 1.00
N ILE A 670 -1.40 -20.00 1.56
CA ILE A 670 -1.96 -21.13 0.81
C ILE A 670 -3.31 -21.51 1.42
N GLY A 671 -4.26 -21.91 0.56
CA GLY A 671 -5.59 -22.36 0.98
C GLY A 671 -5.72 -23.88 0.89
N GLY A 672 -6.14 -24.50 2.00
CA GLY A 672 -6.32 -25.95 2.15
C GLY A 672 -5.05 -26.69 2.56
N GLU A 673 -5.17 -28.00 2.77
CA GLU A 673 -4.01 -28.87 3.06
C GLU A 673 -3.01 -28.89 1.89
N LEU A 674 -1.74 -29.05 2.21
CA LEU A 674 -0.67 -29.18 1.22
C LEU A 674 -0.50 -30.67 0.88
N ASP A 675 -0.84 -31.01 -0.35
CA ASP A 675 -0.94 -32.38 -0.85
C ASP A 675 -0.34 -32.51 -2.27
N ASP A 676 -0.53 -33.67 -2.88
CA ASP A 676 -0.01 -34.00 -4.20
C ASP A 676 -0.87 -33.44 -5.35
N THR A 677 -2.13 -33.08 -5.09
CA THR A 677 -3.01 -32.40 -6.05
C THR A 677 -2.63 -30.94 -6.26
N ASN A 678 -1.97 -30.34 -5.26
CA ASN A 678 -1.55 -28.94 -5.27
C ASN A 678 -0.02 -28.73 -5.16
N ARG A 679 0.78 -29.82 -5.18
CA ARG A 679 2.25 -29.84 -5.08
C ARG A 679 2.96 -28.96 -6.09
N SER A 680 2.56 -29.01 -7.36
CA SER A 680 3.13 -28.20 -8.44
C SER A 680 3.16 -26.69 -8.09
N PHE A 681 2.12 -26.20 -7.41
CA PHE A 681 2.10 -24.84 -6.91
C PHE A 681 2.98 -24.64 -5.65
N TRP A 682 2.72 -25.37 -4.57
CA TRP A 682 3.33 -25.02 -3.28
C TRP A 682 4.81 -25.37 -3.20
N ALA A 683 5.26 -26.44 -3.87
CA ALA A 683 6.68 -26.77 -3.94
C ALA A 683 7.48 -25.66 -4.65
N THR A 684 6.99 -25.19 -5.80
CA THR A 684 7.62 -24.10 -6.56
C THR A 684 7.63 -22.78 -5.79
N LEU A 685 6.54 -22.45 -5.07
CA LEU A 685 6.50 -21.29 -4.18
C LEU A 685 7.56 -21.40 -3.08
N VAL A 686 7.59 -22.54 -2.37
CA VAL A 686 8.55 -22.82 -1.30
C VAL A 686 10.00 -22.75 -1.82
N ALA A 687 10.29 -23.39 -2.96
CA ALA A 687 11.62 -23.37 -3.57
C ALA A 687 12.09 -21.94 -3.88
N GLY A 688 11.20 -21.09 -4.42
CA GLY A 688 11.51 -19.68 -4.66
C GLY A 688 11.92 -18.93 -3.39
N VAL A 689 11.16 -19.06 -2.29
CA VAL A 689 11.49 -18.33 -1.06
C VAL A 689 12.68 -18.94 -0.30
N VAL A 690 12.95 -20.25 -0.45
CA VAL A 690 14.18 -20.88 0.09
C VAL A 690 15.43 -20.43 -0.69
N CYS A 691 15.34 -20.34 -2.03
CA CYS A 691 16.42 -19.87 -2.89
C CYS A 691 16.91 -18.45 -2.51
N TYR A 692 16.00 -17.61 -2.00
CA TYR A 692 16.30 -16.25 -1.53
C TYR A 692 17.37 -16.19 -0.41
N MET A 693 17.57 -17.27 0.37
CA MET A 693 18.68 -17.38 1.33
C MET A 693 20.05 -17.25 0.65
N TRP A 694 20.19 -17.79 -0.56
CA TRP A 694 21.37 -17.64 -1.40
C TRP A 694 21.28 -16.39 -2.28
N ASN A 695 20.26 -16.27 -3.12
CA ASN A 695 20.13 -15.22 -4.13
C ASN A 695 19.12 -14.13 -3.71
N GLY A 696 19.63 -13.06 -3.10
CA GLY A 696 18.83 -11.97 -2.50
C GLY A 696 19.26 -11.62 -1.08
N LYS A 697 19.69 -12.61 -0.29
CA LYS A 697 20.34 -12.44 1.03
C LYS A 697 21.86 -12.56 1.00
N ALA A 698 22.40 -13.71 0.59
CA ALA A 698 23.85 -13.92 0.62
C ALA A 698 24.53 -13.23 -0.56
N ILE A 699 24.06 -13.49 -1.77
CA ILE A 699 24.38 -12.76 -3.00
C ILE A 699 23.40 -11.58 -3.08
N TYR A 700 23.89 -10.35 -3.00
CA TYR A 700 23.06 -9.14 -3.06
C TYR A 700 23.82 -7.98 -3.74
N PHE A 701 23.11 -7.06 -4.38
CA PHE A 701 23.70 -5.91 -5.09
C PHE A 701 23.56 -4.58 -4.32
N ALA A 702 22.64 -4.53 -3.35
CA ALA A 702 22.46 -3.38 -2.47
C ALA A 702 22.00 -3.86 -1.10
N LYS A 703 22.51 -3.25 -0.02
CA LYS A 703 22.14 -3.62 1.37
C LYS A 703 20.62 -3.67 1.53
N GLN A 704 20.14 -4.70 2.24
CA GLN A 704 18.74 -4.82 2.60
C GLN A 704 18.33 -3.68 3.54
N GLY A 705 17.10 -3.23 3.38
CA GLY A 705 16.46 -2.17 4.15
C GLY A 705 14.95 -2.21 3.91
N ASN A 706 14.22 -1.16 4.29
CA ASN A 706 12.78 -1.12 4.06
C ASN A 706 12.48 -1.07 2.55
N TRP A 707 11.77 -2.08 2.01
CA TRP A 707 11.40 -2.18 0.59
C TRP A 707 10.59 -0.98 0.07
N LEU A 708 9.91 -0.24 0.96
CA LEU A 708 9.26 1.05 0.65
C LEU A 708 10.24 2.16 0.25
N THR A 709 11.55 1.94 0.39
CA THR A 709 12.63 2.90 0.06
C THR A 709 13.59 2.37 -1.01
N GLU A 710 13.27 1.25 -1.66
CA GLU A 710 14.15 0.56 -2.63
C GLU A 710 14.04 1.07 -4.07
N THR A 711 13.62 2.32 -4.26
CA THR A 711 13.58 2.99 -5.57
C THR A 711 14.97 3.19 -6.16
N GLY A 712 15.12 2.97 -7.47
CA GLY A 712 16.37 3.21 -8.21
C GLY A 712 17.41 2.07 -8.13
N LYS A 713 17.19 1.07 -7.28
CA LYS A 713 17.91 -0.22 -7.29
C LYS A 713 17.57 -1.00 -8.57
N GLN A 714 18.55 -1.52 -9.31
CA GLN A 714 18.33 -2.06 -10.67
C GLN A 714 18.41 -3.59 -10.82
N GLU A 715 19.30 -4.29 -10.10
CA GLU A 715 19.60 -5.71 -10.40
C GLU A 715 18.59 -6.73 -9.84
N TYR A 716 17.35 -6.32 -9.57
CA TYR A 716 16.29 -7.24 -9.11
C TYR A 716 15.96 -8.33 -10.13
N TRP A 717 16.17 -8.09 -11.42
CA TRP A 717 16.00 -9.12 -12.45
C TRP A 717 16.90 -10.35 -12.22
N PHE A 718 18.08 -10.15 -11.61
CA PHE A 718 18.97 -11.24 -11.21
C PHE A 718 18.49 -11.91 -9.93
N THR A 719 18.22 -11.15 -8.86
CA THR A 719 17.88 -11.74 -7.55
C THR A 719 16.48 -12.37 -7.51
N GLU A 720 15.50 -11.77 -8.19
CA GLU A 720 14.10 -12.23 -8.20
C GLU A 720 13.85 -13.17 -9.39
N GLY A 721 14.39 -12.84 -10.57
CA GLY A 721 14.19 -13.60 -11.80
C GLY A 721 14.94 -14.92 -11.84
N PHE A 722 16.22 -14.96 -11.45
CA PHE A 722 16.96 -16.23 -11.41
C PHE A 722 16.41 -17.13 -10.30
N THR A 723 15.94 -16.56 -9.19
CA THR A 723 15.20 -17.28 -8.14
C THR A 723 13.90 -17.90 -8.67
N SER A 724 13.21 -17.21 -9.59
CA SER A 724 12.01 -17.72 -10.27
C SER A 724 12.31 -18.82 -11.30
N TYR A 725 13.48 -18.77 -11.94
CA TYR A 725 14.01 -19.86 -12.77
C TYR A 725 14.36 -21.10 -11.92
N TYR A 726 15.18 -20.88 -10.89
CA TYR A 726 15.69 -21.94 -10.01
C TYR A 726 14.62 -22.62 -9.16
N SER A 727 13.48 -21.99 -8.90
CA SER A 727 12.36 -22.66 -8.23
C SER A 727 11.72 -23.74 -9.12
N ASN A 728 11.49 -23.43 -10.39
CA ASN A 728 10.97 -24.37 -11.38
C ASN A 728 11.98 -25.49 -11.67
N VAL A 729 13.25 -25.14 -11.90
CA VAL A 729 14.31 -26.11 -12.19
C VAL A 729 14.54 -27.07 -11.02
N VAL A 730 14.70 -26.59 -9.79
CA VAL A 730 14.95 -27.47 -8.63
C VAL A 730 13.72 -28.33 -8.30
N CYS A 731 12.50 -27.81 -8.41
CA CYS A 731 11.32 -28.66 -8.23
C CYS A 731 11.18 -29.71 -9.33
N THR A 732 11.65 -29.47 -10.55
CA THR A 732 11.66 -30.49 -11.62
C THR A 732 12.73 -31.54 -11.36
N ARG A 733 13.97 -31.13 -11.01
CA ARG A 733 15.08 -32.03 -10.66
C ARG A 733 14.82 -32.94 -9.45
N LEU A 734 13.88 -32.56 -8.59
CA LEU A 734 13.46 -33.30 -7.39
C LEU A 734 12.15 -34.09 -7.58
N GLY A 735 11.58 -34.15 -8.79
CA GLY A 735 10.29 -34.79 -9.07
C GLY A 735 9.09 -34.15 -8.33
N LEU A 736 9.25 -32.93 -7.79
CA LEU A 736 8.20 -32.21 -7.08
C LEU A 736 7.17 -31.63 -8.07
N ILE A 737 7.61 -31.23 -9.27
CA ILE A 737 6.78 -30.91 -10.44
C ILE A 737 7.21 -31.77 -11.63
N TYR A 738 6.34 -31.98 -12.62
CA TYR A 738 6.65 -32.74 -13.84
C TYR A 738 7.20 -31.84 -14.97
N GLU A 739 7.76 -32.43 -16.03
CA GLU A 739 8.23 -31.67 -17.20
C GLU A 739 7.11 -30.86 -17.87
N ASP A 740 5.88 -31.40 -17.93
CA ASP A 740 4.71 -30.66 -18.41
C ASP A 740 4.38 -29.43 -17.54
N ASP A 741 4.49 -29.52 -16.21
CA ASP A 741 4.34 -28.36 -15.31
C ASP A 741 5.41 -27.29 -15.59
N PHE A 742 6.66 -27.72 -15.79
CA PHE A 742 7.78 -26.84 -16.12
C PHE A 742 7.52 -26.12 -17.46
N LEU A 743 7.10 -26.83 -18.50
CA LEU A 743 6.79 -26.27 -19.81
C LEU A 743 5.59 -25.31 -19.77
N ILE A 744 4.56 -25.62 -18.98
CA ILE A 744 3.41 -24.73 -18.74
C ILE A 744 3.83 -23.45 -18.01
N ASN A 745 4.71 -23.55 -17.00
CA ASN A 745 5.25 -22.38 -16.30
C ASN A 745 6.14 -21.54 -17.22
N LEU A 746 7.06 -22.15 -17.98
CA LEU A 746 7.93 -21.49 -18.96
C LEU A 746 7.10 -20.74 -20.01
N LYS A 747 6.05 -21.37 -20.56
CA LYS A 747 5.10 -20.74 -21.47
C LYS A 747 4.49 -19.48 -20.86
N ARG A 748 3.93 -19.57 -19.65
CA ARG A 748 3.28 -18.45 -18.97
C ARG A 748 4.26 -17.28 -18.72
N SER A 749 5.47 -17.58 -18.25
CA SER A 749 6.52 -16.58 -18.04
C SER A 749 6.89 -15.87 -19.35
N TRP A 750 6.95 -16.61 -20.46
CA TRP A 750 7.34 -16.08 -21.76
C TRP A 750 6.24 -15.26 -22.44
N GLU A 751 4.98 -15.68 -22.34
CA GLU A 751 3.82 -14.87 -22.75
C GLU A 751 3.73 -13.56 -21.94
N SER A 752 4.00 -13.63 -20.63
CA SER A 752 4.04 -12.45 -19.76
C SER A 752 5.17 -11.48 -20.13
N TYR A 753 6.40 -11.98 -20.34
CA TYR A 753 7.54 -11.15 -20.77
C TYR A 753 7.26 -10.45 -22.10
N LEU A 754 6.79 -11.20 -23.12
CA LEU A 754 6.54 -10.63 -24.45
C LEU A 754 5.40 -9.58 -24.46
N SER A 755 4.51 -9.58 -23.46
CA SER A 755 3.48 -8.53 -23.33
C SER A 755 4.02 -7.16 -22.86
N GLU A 756 5.21 -7.15 -22.24
CA GLU A 756 5.90 -5.94 -21.74
C GLU A 756 7.23 -5.65 -22.47
N GLN A 757 7.71 -6.57 -23.31
CA GLN A 757 8.96 -6.48 -24.07
C GLN A 757 9.02 -5.23 -24.97
N GLY A 758 10.21 -4.63 -25.08
CA GLY A 758 10.45 -3.43 -25.89
C GLY A 758 10.07 -2.10 -25.24
N LYS A 759 9.23 -2.08 -24.19
CA LYS A 759 8.77 -0.84 -23.51
C LYS A 759 9.84 -0.20 -22.63
N ARG A 760 10.79 -1.01 -22.13
CA ARG A 760 11.94 -0.66 -21.27
C ARG A 760 12.86 -1.87 -21.16
N SER A 761 14.08 -1.69 -20.67
CA SER A 761 14.98 -2.82 -20.44
C SER A 761 14.67 -3.57 -19.14
N ILE A 762 15.10 -4.83 -19.06
CA ILE A 762 14.90 -5.68 -17.88
C ILE A 762 15.61 -5.07 -16.65
N ARG A 763 16.77 -4.44 -16.84
CA ARG A 763 17.50 -3.73 -15.78
C ARG A 763 16.84 -2.43 -15.36
N GLU A 764 16.33 -1.64 -16.31
CA GLU A 764 15.60 -0.40 -16.01
C GLU A 764 14.29 -0.69 -15.26
N ALA A 765 13.57 -1.75 -15.64
CA ALA A 765 12.38 -2.24 -14.95
C ALA A 765 12.63 -2.51 -13.44
N GLY A 766 13.84 -2.92 -13.08
CA GLY A 766 14.27 -3.09 -11.69
C GLY A 766 14.09 -1.84 -10.82
N LYS A 767 14.28 -0.63 -11.38
CA LYS A 767 14.15 0.67 -10.66
C LYS A 767 12.84 0.79 -9.86
N ASN A 768 11.79 0.11 -10.31
CA ASN A 768 10.51 -0.07 -9.62
C ASN A 768 9.99 -1.51 -9.84
N LYS A 769 10.55 -2.47 -9.12
CA LYS A 769 10.30 -3.91 -9.31
C LYS A 769 8.83 -4.35 -9.21
N PHE A 770 8.02 -3.63 -8.43
CA PHE A 770 6.60 -3.97 -8.24
C PHE A 770 5.70 -3.46 -9.37
N ALA A 771 6.04 -2.31 -9.98
CA ALA A 771 5.32 -1.80 -11.15
C ALA A 771 5.67 -2.52 -12.45
N ASN A 772 6.84 -3.18 -12.50
CA ASN A 772 7.36 -3.89 -13.68
C ASN A 772 7.59 -5.39 -13.41
N ARG A 773 6.72 -6.02 -12.60
CA ARG A 773 6.92 -7.38 -12.06
C ARG A 773 7.14 -8.41 -13.16
N GLU A 774 6.44 -8.25 -14.26
CA GLU A 774 6.44 -9.10 -15.44
C GLU A 774 7.82 -9.11 -16.15
N LEU A 775 8.52 -7.97 -16.22
CA LEU A 775 9.88 -7.90 -16.77
C LEU A 775 10.94 -8.36 -15.75
N VAL A 776 10.75 -8.08 -14.47
CA VAL A 776 11.73 -8.39 -13.42
C VAL A 776 11.75 -9.88 -13.06
N TYR A 777 10.59 -10.48 -12.80
CA TYR A 777 10.48 -11.89 -12.38
C TYR A 777 10.49 -12.81 -13.61
N GLU A 778 9.54 -12.63 -14.52
CA GLU A 778 9.38 -13.54 -15.67
C GLU A 778 10.50 -13.30 -16.69
N GLY A 779 10.75 -12.04 -17.08
CA GLY A 779 11.86 -11.68 -17.97
C GLY A 779 13.24 -12.09 -17.43
N GLY A 780 13.51 -11.84 -16.14
CA GLY A 780 14.75 -12.30 -15.49
C GLY A 780 14.89 -13.83 -15.44
N SER A 781 13.78 -14.56 -15.29
CA SER A 781 13.74 -16.03 -15.38
C SER A 781 14.08 -16.54 -16.78
N LEU A 782 13.60 -15.87 -17.84
CA LEU A 782 13.98 -16.22 -19.22
C LEU A 782 15.46 -15.91 -19.51
N ILE A 783 16.01 -14.83 -18.96
CA ILE A 783 17.44 -14.52 -19.07
C ILE A 783 18.28 -15.64 -18.43
N ALA A 784 17.88 -16.14 -17.24
CA ALA A 784 18.53 -17.30 -16.63
C ALA A 784 18.47 -18.54 -17.53
N MET A 785 17.30 -18.89 -18.07
CA MET A 785 17.13 -20.02 -18.98
C MET A 785 17.96 -19.88 -20.27
N ALA A 786 17.97 -18.69 -20.86
CA ALA A 786 18.78 -18.39 -22.04
C ALA A 786 20.28 -18.54 -21.74
N LEU A 787 20.75 -18.04 -20.60
CA LEU A 787 22.15 -18.18 -20.19
C LEU A 787 22.53 -19.64 -19.96
N ASP A 788 21.72 -20.45 -19.26
CA ASP A 788 22.03 -21.87 -19.05
C ASP A 788 22.12 -22.64 -20.40
N LEU A 789 21.14 -22.42 -21.29
CA LEU A 789 21.17 -22.96 -22.67
C LEU A 789 22.43 -22.53 -23.43
N GLN A 790 22.80 -21.25 -23.37
CA GLN A 790 23.93 -20.68 -24.10
C GLN A 790 25.30 -21.12 -23.55
N ILE A 791 25.43 -21.32 -22.23
CA ILE A 791 26.63 -21.87 -21.58
C ILE A 791 26.77 -23.36 -21.93
N ARG A 792 25.70 -24.16 -21.77
CA ARG A 792 25.71 -25.59 -22.10
C ARG A 792 25.99 -25.86 -23.56
N THR A 793 25.44 -25.05 -24.47
CA THR A 793 25.72 -25.16 -25.92
C THR A 793 27.22 -25.03 -26.20
N ARG A 794 27.87 -23.97 -25.67
CA ARG A 794 29.30 -23.69 -25.89
C ARG A 794 30.22 -24.72 -25.24
N THR A 795 29.93 -25.06 -23.99
CA THR A 795 30.76 -25.97 -23.19
C THR A 795 30.49 -27.45 -23.48
N GLN A 796 29.60 -27.77 -24.43
CA GLN A 796 29.15 -29.13 -24.73
C GLN A 796 28.61 -29.84 -23.46
N ASN A 797 27.76 -29.12 -22.73
CA ASN A 797 27.15 -29.50 -21.45
C ASN A 797 28.14 -29.83 -20.32
N ARG A 798 29.40 -29.36 -20.41
CA ARG A 798 30.40 -29.48 -19.32
C ARG A 798 30.26 -28.41 -18.23
N SER A 799 29.54 -27.33 -18.51
CA SER A 799 29.25 -26.25 -17.55
C SER A 799 27.85 -25.68 -17.80
N SER A 800 27.37 -24.92 -16.82
CA SER A 800 25.98 -24.50 -16.69
C SER A 800 25.84 -23.17 -15.96
N LEU A 801 24.60 -22.69 -15.81
CA LEU A 801 24.28 -21.58 -14.90
C LEU A 801 24.53 -21.95 -13.42
N ASP A 802 24.52 -23.23 -13.05
CA ASP A 802 24.79 -23.65 -11.68
C ASP A 802 26.24 -23.28 -11.29
N ASP A 803 27.18 -23.44 -12.22
CA ASP A 803 28.58 -23.01 -12.07
C ASP A 803 28.70 -21.48 -11.90
N VAL A 804 27.88 -20.71 -12.64
CA VAL A 804 27.80 -19.24 -12.50
C VAL A 804 27.30 -18.86 -11.12
N MET A 805 26.22 -19.50 -10.63
CA MET A 805 25.68 -19.21 -9.30
C MET A 805 26.62 -19.66 -8.18
N LYS A 806 27.38 -20.73 -8.38
CA LYS A 806 28.44 -21.20 -7.49
C LYS A 806 29.61 -20.22 -7.41
N GLN A 807 30.07 -19.67 -8.54
CA GLN A 807 31.10 -18.63 -8.54
C GLN A 807 30.59 -17.31 -7.93
N MET A 808 29.34 -16.90 -8.22
CA MET A 808 28.69 -15.75 -7.57
C MET A 808 28.57 -15.94 -6.05
N TYR A 809 28.21 -17.14 -5.58
CA TYR A 809 28.13 -17.45 -4.16
C TYR A 809 29.51 -17.45 -3.48
N ASN A 810 30.53 -18.01 -4.12
CA ASN A 810 31.89 -18.00 -3.61
C ASN A 810 32.46 -16.57 -3.54
N GLU A 811 32.30 -15.77 -4.59
CA GLU A 811 32.92 -14.43 -4.68
C GLU A 811 32.17 -13.36 -3.88
N PHE A 812 30.82 -13.39 -3.84
CA PHE A 812 29.98 -12.40 -3.17
C PHE A 812 29.23 -12.96 -1.97
N GLY A 813 28.63 -14.15 -2.13
CA GLY A 813 27.81 -14.82 -1.10
C GLY A 813 28.54 -15.14 0.20
N LEU A 814 29.78 -15.64 0.12
CA LEU A 814 30.64 -15.92 1.28
C LEU A 814 31.32 -14.66 1.82
N THR A 815 31.77 -13.76 0.93
CA THR A 815 32.54 -12.55 1.31
C THR A 815 31.68 -11.40 1.82
N LYS A 816 30.35 -11.46 1.60
CA LYS A 816 29.38 -10.38 1.85
C LYS A 816 29.71 -9.07 1.12
N LYS A 817 30.34 -9.19 -0.05
CA LYS A 817 30.48 -8.08 -1.02
C LYS A 817 29.16 -7.88 -1.78
N MET A 818 28.91 -6.64 -2.20
CA MET A 818 27.85 -6.36 -3.18
C MET A 818 28.37 -6.67 -4.58
N PHE A 819 27.54 -7.29 -5.43
CA PHE A 819 27.86 -7.49 -6.85
C PHE A 819 27.37 -6.31 -7.70
N ALA A 820 28.00 -6.08 -8.85
CA ALA A 820 27.50 -5.23 -9.93
C ALA A 820 27.20 -6.07 -11.20
N ILE A 821 26.50 -5.51 -12.20
CA ILE A 821 26.21 -6.23 -13.44
C ILE A 821 27.48 -6.70 -14.18
N ASN A 822 28.57 -5.94 -14.11
CA ASN A 822 29.86 -6.30 -14.71
C ASN A 822 30.48 -7.56 -14.08
N ASP A 823 30.14 -7.89 -12.83
CA ASP A 823 30.57 -9.15 -12.21
C ASP A 823 29.81 -10.35 -12.78
N ILE A 824 28.50 -10.19 -13.01
CA ILE A 824 27.67 -11.22 -13.67
C ILE A 824 28.19 -11.44 -15.10
N ILE A 825 28.41 -10.36 -15.86
CA ILE A 825 28.97 -10.42 -17.22
C ILE A 825 30.30 -11.18 -17.21
N ARG A 826 31.26 -10.75 -16.36
CA ARG A 826 32.58 -11.38 -16.22
C ARG A 826 32.49 -12.87 -15.91
N ILE A 827 31.66 -13.27 -14.95
CA ILE A 827 31.57 -14.65 -14.48
C ILE A 827 30.91 -15.54 -15.56
N VAL A 828 29.84 -15.05 -16.20
CA VAL A 828 29.21 -15.74 -17.34
C VAL A 828 30.22 -15.90 -18.49
N SER A 829 30.94 -14.84 -18.88
CA SER A 829 31.95 -14.92 -19.94
C SER A 829 33.07 -15.92 -19.61
N GLN A 830 33.55 -15.92 -18.36
CA GLN A 830 34.59 -16.84 -17.89
C GLN A 830 34.17 -18.31 -17.96
N ILE A 831 32.92 -18.62 -17.60
CA ILE A 831 32.39 -20.00 -17.57
C ILE A 831 31.95 -20.48 -18.96
N ALA A 832 31.41 -19.58 -19.79
CA ALA A 832 31.02 -19.90 -21.16
C ALA A 832 32.21 -20.04 -22.13
N GLY A 833 33.35 -19.41 -21.82
CA GLY A 833 34.54 -19.40 -22.68
C GLY A 833 34.49 -18.42 -23.85
N GLU A 834 33.52 -17.50 -23.87
CA GLU A 834 33.32 -16.45 -24.87
C GLU A 834 32.81 -15.19 -24.16
N ASP A 835 32.97 -14.00 -24.75
CA ASP A 835 32.41 -12.78 -24.16
C ASP A 835 30.87 -12.68 -24.32
N PHE A 836 30.18 -12.47 -23.20
CA PHE A 836 28.74 -12.27 -23.11
C PHE A 836 28.32 -10.80 -22.94
N GLU A 837 29.24 -9.83 -22.87
CA GLU A 837 28.84 -8.40 -22.81
C GLU A 837 27.83 -8.02 -23.93
N PRO A 838 27.97 -8.47 -25.20
CA PRO A 838 26.97 -8.24 -26.24
C PRO A 838 25.57 -8.82 -25.94
N PHE A 839 25.48 -9.94 -25.23
CA PHE A 839 24.20 -10.54 -24.82
C PHE A 839 23.50 -9.66 -23.78
N PHE A 840 24.23 -9.23 -22.74
CA PHE A 840 23.68 -8.35 -21.70
C PHE A 840 23.30 -6.97 -22.27
N ASN A 841 24.13 -6.43 -23.18
CA ASN A 841 23.86 -5.15 -23.85
C ASN A 841 22.62 -5.17 -24.75
N LYS A 842 22.25 -6.32 -25.32
CA LYS A 842 21.01 -6.47 -26.11
C LYS A 842 19.76 -6.69 -25.25
N TYR A 843 19.83 -7.65 -24.32
CA TYR A 843 18.62 -8.23 -23.71
C TYR A 843 18.39 -7.86 -22.25
N VAL A 844 19.39 -7.29 -21.55
CA VAL A 844 19.29 -6.93 -20.12
C VAL A 844 19.33 -5.41 -19.91
N THR A 845 20.30 -4.71 -20.50
CA THR A 845 20.36 -3.23 -20.49
C THR A 845 19.67 -2.60 -21.69
N GLY A 846 19.67 -3.29 -22.84
CA GLY A 846 18.89 -2.96 -24.03
C GLY A 846 17.44 -3.46 -24.00
N THR A 847 16.71 -3.21 -25.09
CA THR A 847 15.27 -3.52 -25.24
C THR A 847 14.97 -4.56 -26.32
N GLU A 848 16.01 -5.20 -26.88
CA GLU A 848 15.84 -6.24 -27.91
C GLU A 848 15.07 -7.46 -27.36
N ARG A 849 14.34 -8.15 -28.23
CA ARG A 849 13.64 -9.38 -27.88
C ARG A 849 14.64 -10.51 -27.70
N LEU A 850 14.65 -11.14 -26.52
CA LEU A 850 15.37 -12.39 -26.28
C LEU A 850 14.88 -13.50 -27.23
N PRO A 851 15.71 -14.05 -28.13
CA PRO A 851 15.31 -15.05 -29.13
C PRO A 851 15.35 -16.48 -28.53
N LEU A 852 14.57 -16.69 -27.47
CA LEU A 852 14.60 -17.94 -26.70
C LEU A 852 14.18 -19.17 -27.54
N GLU A 853 13.39 -18.99 -28.61
CA GLU A 853 13.05 -20.06 -29.57
C GLU A 853 14.23 -20.51 -30.44
N GLU A 854 15.33 -19.76 -30.49
CA GLU A 854 16.58 -20.17 -31.14
C GLU A 854 17.43 -20.97 -30.16
N TYR A 855 17.48 -20.55 -28.90
CA TYR A 855 18.29 -21.20 -27.85
C TYR A 855 17.70 -22.55 -27.40
N LEU A 856 16.37 -22.67 -27.32
CA LEU A 856 15.68 -23.92 -26.97
C LEU A 856 15.97 -25.06 -27.97
N LYS A 857 16.22 -24.74 -29.24
CA LYS A 857 16.56 -25.74 -30.29
C LYS A 857 17.86 -26.48 -30.00
N ASN A 858 18.78 -25.86 -29.25
CA ASN A 858 20.02 -26.51 -28.82
C ASN A 858 19.80 -27.58 -27.74
N ALA A 859 18.64 -27.55 -27.06
CA ALA A 859 18.18 -28.58 -26.12
C ALA A 859 17.15 -29.55 -26.75
N GLY A 860 16.91 -29.47 -28.06
CA GLY A 860 15.92 -30.34 -28.73
C GLY A 860 14.47 -29.92 -28.50
N ILE A 861 14.24 -28.70 -28.01
CA ILE A 861 12.89 -28.13 -27.85
C ILE A 861 12.64 -27.15 -29.01
N ASP A 862 11.55 -27.35 -29.76
CA ASP A 862 11.02 -26.31 -30.64
C ASP A 862 10.00 -25.47 -29.86
N ALA A 863 10.01 -24.17 -30.14
CA ALA A 863 8.97 -23.24 -29.72
C ALA A 863 8.50 -22.45 -30.94
N GLN A 864 7.19 -22.29 -31.06
CA GLN A 864 6.55 -21.46 -32.08
C GLN A 864 5.76 -20.36 -31.37
N ILE A 865 6.08 -19.11 -31.70
CA ILE A 865 5.37 -17.92 -31.21
C ILE A 865 4.33 -17.55 -32.26
N GLU A 866 3.08 -17.87 -31.98
CA GLU A 866 1.95 -17.45 -32.79
C GLU A 866 1.56 -16.03 -32.38
N SER A 867 1.82 -15.06 -33.26
CA SER A 867 1.22 -13.73 -33.20
C SER A 867 -0.27 -13.85 -33.54
N ALA A 868 -1.07 -14.22 -32.55
CA ALA A 868 -2.51 -14.17 -32.65
C ALA A 868 -3.01 -12.70 -32.69
N GLU A 869 -4.32 -12.54 -32.88
CA GLU A 869 -4.95 -11.25 -33.11
C GLU A 869 -4.61 -10.20 -32.03
N LYS A 870 -4.62 -8.91 -32.37
CA LYS A 870 -4.63 -7.87 -31.34
C LYS A 870 -5.92 -8.01 -30.51
N LEU A 871 -5.78 -8.43 -29.27
CA LEU A 871 -6.89 -8.62 -28.34
C LEU A 871 -6.70 -7.67 -27.16
N PRO A 872 -7.72 -6.91 -26.75
CA PRO A 872 -7.57 -5.90 -25.71
C PRO A 872 -6.97 -6.47 -24.41
N ASN A 873 -6.23 -5.61 -23.73
CA ASN A 873 -5.42 -5.97 -22.56
C ASN A 873 -6.31 -6.50 -21.44
N LEU A 874 -6.08 -7.76 -21.04
CA LEU A 874 -6.89 -8.43 -20.02
C LEU A 874 -6.96 -7.62 -18.72
N ARG A 875 -5.82 -7.14 -18.21
CA ARG A 875 -5.75 -6.38 -16.96
C ARG A 875 -6.53 -5.07 -17.03
N TYR A 876 -6.57 -4.40 -18.19
CA TYR A 876 -7.45 -3.24 -18.41
C TYR A 876 -8.93 -3.63 -18.41
N ILE A 877 -9.31 -4.68 -19.14
CA ILE A 877 -10.71 -5.16 -19.19
C ILE A 877 -11.19 -5.54 -17.77
N LEU A 878 -10.37 -6.27 -17.02
CA LEU A 878 -10.72 -6.71 -15.68
C LEU A 878 -10.76 -5.55 -14.69
N ASN A 879 -9.66 -4.81 -14.51
CA ASN A 879 -9.56 -3.77 -13.49
C ASN A 879 -10.42 -2.54 -13.82
N GLU A 880 -10.27 -1.98 -15.02
CA GLU A 880 -10.85 -0.68 -15.38
C GLU A 880 -12.30 -0.82 -15.86
N MET A 881 -12.60 -1.83 -16.69
CA MET A 881 -13.94 -1.96 -17.30
C MET A 881 -14.89 -2.80 -16.45
N LEU A 882 -14.45 -3.95 -15.91
CA LEU A 882 -15.30 -4.84 -15.12
C LEU A 882 -15.20 -4.61 -13.61
N SER A 883 -14.18 -3.91 -13.13
CA SER A 883 -13.85 -3.76 -11.70
C SER A 883 -13.63 -5.10 -10.99
N ILE A 884 -12.96 -6.04 -11.65
CA ILE A 884 -12.51 -7.34 -11.12
C ILE A 884 -10.99 -7.28 -10.99
N LEU A 885 -10.45 -7.48 -9.78
CA LEU A 885 -9.02 -7.31 -9.52
C LEU A 885 -8.18 -8.54 -9.88
N TYR A 886 -8.70 -9.76 -9.66
CA TYR A 886 -8.08 -10.99 -10.15
C TYR A 886 -9.12 -11.99 -10.65
N LEU A 887 -8.74 -12.82 -11.62
CA LEU A 887 -9.54 -13.91 -12.18
C LEU A 887 -8.66 -15.13 -12.42
N ARG A 888 -9.22 -16.33 -12.25
CA ARG A 888 -8.54 -17.62 -12.44
C ARG A 888 -9.43 -18.58 -13.22
N ASN A 889 -8.93 -19.15 -14.32
CA ASN A 889 -9.71 -20.13 -15.09
C ASN A 889 -9.92 -21.44 -14.30
N THR A 890 -11.12 -22.01 -14.46
CA THR A 890 -11.56 -23.29 -13.88
C THR A 890 -12.25 -24.13 -14.97
N LYS A 891 -12.63 -25.38 -14.66
CA LYS A 891 -13.30 -26.28 -15.63
C LYS A 891 -14.70 -25.81 -16.07
N VAL A 892 -15.31 -24.82 -15.41
CA VAL A 892 -16.70 -24.37 -15.66
C VAL A 892 -16.83 -22.84 -15.82
N GLY A 893 -15.72 -22.11 -15.91
CA GLY A 893 -15.70 -20.65 -16.01
C GLY A 893 -14.49 -20.04 -15.30
N SER A 894 -14.43 -18.72 -15.17
CA SER A 894 -13.31 -18.01 -14.55
C SER A 894 -13.69 -17.51 -13.15
N LEU A 895 -13.06 -18.05 -12.11
CA LEU A 895 -13.24 -17.68 -10.70
C LEU A 895 -12.75 -16.25 -10.42
N ILE A 896 -13.63 -15.40 -9.91
CA ILE A 896 -13.31 -14.06 -9.42
C ILE A 896 -12.61 -14.20 -8.07
N ILE A 897 -11.45 -13.55 -7.96
CA ILE A 897 -10.61 -13.56 -6.77
C ILE A 897 -10.34 -12.11 -6.39
N PHE A 898 -10.42 -11.82 -5.09
CA PHE A 898 -10.26 -10.50 -4.49
C PHE A 898 -11.41 -9.52 -4.82
N ARG A 899 -11.92 -8.88 -3.76
CA ARG A 899 -13.17 -8.12 -3.78
C ARG A 899 -13.07 -6.84 -4.60
N SER A 900 -14.17 -6.52 -5.28
CA SER A 900 -14.63 -5.15 -5.44
C SER A 900 -16.05 -5.03 -4.88
N PRO A 901 -16.64 -3.82 -4.72
CA PRO A 901 -17.97 -3.64 -4.13
C PRO A 901 -19.15 -4.35 -4.82
N LYS A 902 -18.88 -5.05 -5.92
CA LYS A 902 -19.85 -5.62 -6.87
C LYS A 902 -19.84 -7.17 -6.91
N TYR A 903 -18.79 -7.82 -6.41
CA TYR A 903 -18.57 -9.28 -6.50
C TYR A 903 -18.24 -9.88 -5.13
N GLN A 904 -18.42 -11.19 -4.97
CA GLN A 904 -18.06 -11.93 -3.77
C GLN A 904 -16.89 -12.89 -4.04
N ASP A 905 -16.07 -13.14 -3.01
CA ASP A 905 -15.01 -14.15 -3.10
C ASP A 905 -15.66 -15.52 -3.35
N GLY A 906 -15.24 -16.20 -4.44
CA GLY A 906 -15.82 -17.48 -4.84
C GLY A 906 -16.86 -17.41 -5.97
N ASP A 907 -17.22 -16.22 -6.46
CA ASP A 907 -18.04 -16.07 -7.68
C ASP A 907 -17.27 -16.60 -8.89
N LYS A 908 -17.90 -17.41 -9.76
CA LYS A 908 -17.32 -17.81 -11.06
C LYS A 908 -18.02 -17.07 -12.19
N LEU A 909 -17.29 -16.30 -12.99
CA LEU A 909 -17.78 -15.75 -14.25
C LEU A 909 -17.92 -16.88 -15.27
N VAL A 910 -19.16 -17.28 -15.57
CA VAL A 910 -19.48 -18.41 -16.46
C VAL A 910 -19.93 -17.97 -17.85
N ALA A 911 -20.49 -16.76 -17.99
CA ALA A 911 -20.83 -16.18 -19.30
C ALA A 911 -20.81 -14.64 -19.29
N ILE A 912 -20.65 -14.03 -20.47
CA ILE A 912 -20.84 -12.59 -20.71
C ILE A 912 -21.81 -12.43 -21.88
N ASN A 913 -22.83 -11.58 -21.72
CA ASN A 913 -23.92 -11.39 -22.69
C ASN A 913 -24.57 -12.72 -23.14
N GLY A 914 -24.69 -13.69 -22.21
CA GLY A 914 -25.18 -15.04 -22.48
C GLY A 914 -24.21 -15.96 -23.24
N THR A 915 -23.03 -15.47 -23.64
CA THR A 915 -21.99 -16.29 -24.30
C THR A 915 -21.06 -16.89 -23.25
N PRO A 916 -20.90 -18.23 -23.17
CA PRO A 916 -20.05 -18.86 -22.16
C PRO A 916 -18.59 -18.42 -22.21
N VAL A 917 -17.98 -18.20 -21.04
CA VAL A 917 -16.56 -17.92 -20.85
C VAL A 917 -15.86 -19.20 -20.45
N LYS A 918 -14.90 -19.68 -21.27
CA LYS A 918 -14.10 -20.87 -20.98
C LYS A 918 -12.67 -20.50 -20.57
N GLY A 919 -12.18 -19.34 -21.01
CA GLY A 919 -10.89 -18.79 -20.59
C GLY A 919 -10.73 -17.29 -20.87
N PHE A 920 -9.56 -16.76 -20.51
CA PHE A 920 -9.30 -15.31 -20.57
C PHE A 920 -9.41 -14.72 -21.98
N ASP A 921 -8.99 -15.44 -23.03
CA ASP A 921 -9.11 -14.92 -24.39
C ASP A 921 -10.55 -14.87 -24.91
N ASP A 922 -11.50 -15.59 -24.29
CA ASP A 922 -12.93 -15.37 -24.57
C ASP A 922 -13.35 -13.99 -24.08
N ILE A 923 -12.97 -13.62 -22.85
CA ILE A 923 -13.20 -12.29 -22.28
C ILE A 923 -12.57 -11.21 -23.18
N ARG A 924 -11.32 -11.41 -23.62
CA ARG A 924 -10.63 -10.45 -24.51
C ARG A 924 -11.26 -10.37 -25.91
N ARG A 925 -11.70 -11.49 -26.50
CA ARG A 925 -12.41 -11.52 -27.79
C ARG A 925 -13.76 -10.82 -27.69
N MET A 926 -14.51 -11.04 -26.60
CA MET A 926 -15.79 -10.36 -26.33
C MET A 926 -15.60 -8.85 -26.13
N ALA A 927 -14.46 -8.43 -25.57
CA ALA A 927 -14.18 -7.04 -25.21
C ALA A 927 -13.61 -6.15 -26.34
N LYS A 928 -13.44 -6.65 -27.57
CA LYS A 928 -12.91 -5.87 -28.71
C LYS A 928 -13.66 -4.56 -28.95
N ASP A 929 -14.99 -4.64 -29.02
CA ASP A 929 -15.85 -3.52 -29.38
C ASP A 929 -16.34 -2.68 -28.19
N TRP A 930 -15.95 -3.07 -26.96
CA TRP A 930 -16.40 -2.45 -25.71
C TRP A 930 -15.86 -1.03 -25.54
N LYS A 931 -16.68 -0.16 -24.96
CA LYS A 931 -16.34 1.21 -24.57
C LYS A 931 -16.78 1.47 -23.14
N SER A 932 -16.08 2.39 -22.46
CA SER A 932 -16.54 2.91 -21.16
C SER A 932 -17.95 3.47 -21.28
N GLY A 933 -18.86 3.03 -20.41
CA GLY A 933 -20.29 3.34 -20.44
C GLY A 933 -21.20 2.30 -21.13
N ASP A 934 -20.66 1.33 -21.86
CA ASP A 934 -21.49 0.26 -22.47
C ASP A 934 -22.12 -0.65 -21.39
N ALA A 935 -23.26 -1.26 -21.73
CA ALA A 935 -23.95 -2.22 -20.87
C ALA A 935 -23.69 -3.65 -21.34
N VAL A 936 -23.11 -4.47 -20.46
CA VAL A 936 -22.97 -5.92 -20.62
C VAL A 936 -23.68 -6.65 -19.47
N THR A 937 -23.94 -7.94 -19.64
CA THR A 937 -24.53 -8.80 -18.62
C THR A 937 -23.53 -9.88 -18.25
N LEU A 938 -23.16 -9.96 -16.97
CA LEU A 938 -22.27 -11.01 -16.47
C LEU A 938 -23.12 -12.11 -15.84
N THR A 939 -22.90 -13.37 -16.21
CA THR A 939 -23.50 -14.52 -15.53
C THR A 939 -22.47 -15.10 -14.57
N LEU A 940 -22.81 -15.15 -13.29
CA LEU A 940 -21.96 -15.64 -12.21
C LEU A 940 -22.55 -16.90 -11.58
N GLU A 941 -21.74 -17.95 -11.39
CA GLU A 941 -22.10 -19.06 -10.49
C GLU A 941 -21.62 -18.71 -9.07
N ARG A 942 -22.53 -18.68 -8.08
CA ARG A 942 -22.22 -18.44 -6.67
C ARG A 942 -22.77 -19.59 -5.83
N LYS A 943 -21.86 -20.42 -5.29
CA LYS A 943 -22.20 -21.59 -4.46
C LYS A 943 -23.16 -22.59 -5.15
N GLY A 944 -23.06 -22.73 -6.48
CA GLY A 944 -23.93 -23.58 -7.30
C GLY A 944 -25.18 -22.90 -7.87
N GLU A 945 -25.55 -21.70 -7.42
CA GLU A 945 -26.67 -20.91 -7.95
C GLU A 945 -26.21 -19.95 -9.06
N GLU A 946 -27.03 -19.76 -10.11
CA GLU A 946 -26.74 -18.80 -11.19
C GLU A 946 -27.27 -17.40 -10.86
N ILE A 947 -26.42 -16.38 -11.04
CA ILE A 947 -26.70 -14.97 -10.77
C ILE A 947 -26.40 -14.15 -12.02
N ILE A 948 -27.44 -13.59 -12.63
CA ILE A 948 -27.33 -12.67 -13.78
C ILE A 948 -27.16 -11.24 -13.26
N LEU A 949 -26.02 -10.61 -13.58
CA LEU A 949 -25.59 -9.31 -13.07
C LEU A 949 -25.39 -8.27 -14.20
N PRO A 950 -26.40 -7.40 -14.44
CA PRO A 950 -26.25 -6.25 -15.34
C PRO A 950 -25.10 -5.35 -14.92
N THR A 951 -24.27 -4.97 -15.89
CA THR A 951 -22.97 -4.33 -15.69
C THR A 951 -22.78 -3.19 -16.68
N THR A 952 -22.64 -1.97 -16.18
CA THR A 952 -22.04 -0.88 -16.97
C THR A 952 -20.51 -0.99 -16.89
N LEU A 953 -19.84 -0.82 -18.03
CA LEU A 953 -18.38 -0.86 -18.10
C LEU A 953 -17.75 0.46 -17.62
N GLY A 954 -16.69 0.35 -16.81
CA GLY A 954 -15.85 1.46 -16.38
C GLY A 954 -14.77 1.87 -17.40
N GLY A 955 -13.68 2.47 -16.93
CA GLY A 955 -12.61 3.03 -17.76
C GLY A 955 -12.85 4.48 -18.22
N MET A 956 -11.93 5.04 -19.00
CA MET A 956 -12.01 6.43 -19.46
C MET A 956 -13.18 6.65 -20.45
N PRO A 957 -14.04 7.68 -20.27
CA PRO A 957 -15.24 7.89 -21.09
C PRO A 957 -14.97 7.86 -22.60
N GLY A 958 -15.70 7.02 -23.32
CA GLY A 958 -15.63 6.92 -24.78
C GLY A 958 -14.34 6.31 -25.34
N LYS A 959 -13.42 5.81 -24.52
CA LYS A 959 -12.24 5.05 -24.97
C LYS A 959 -12.55 3.56 -25.06
N PRO A 960 -12.03 2.84 -26.07
CA PRO A 960 -11.97 1.38 -26.06
C PRO A 960 -10.86 0.91 -25.10
N PRO A 961 -10.86 -0.38 -24.68
CA PRO A 961 -9.73 -0.96 -23.96
C PRO A 961 -8.44 -0.91 -24.78
N LEU A 962 -7.31 -0.71 -24.10
CA LEU A 962 -5.99 -0.67 -24.73
C LEU A 962 -5.69 -2.01 -25.43
N GLU A 963 -5.30 -1.97 -26.71
CA GLU A 963 -4.87 -3.16 -27.44
C GLU A 963 -3.61 -3.77 -26.80
N ALA A 964 -3.57 -5.10 -26.73
CA ALA A 964 -2.34 -5.86 -26.53
C ALA A 964 -2.25 -6.92 -27.63
N ALA A 965 -1.04 -7.43 -27.91
CA ALA A 965 -0.94 -8.67 -28.67
C ALA A 965 -1.64 -9.80 -27.88
N SER A 966 -2.32 -10.72 -28.56
CA SER A 966 -2.44 -12.07 -28.02
C SER A 966 -1.27 -12.87 -28.57
N ILE A 967 -0.49 -13.44 -27.66
CA ILE A 967 0.73 -14.18 -27.95
C ILE A 967 0.45 -15.57 -27.43
N ASN A 968 0.35 -16.55 -28.33
CA ASN A 968 0.24 -17.95 -27.97
C ASN A 968 1.59 -18.61 -28.26
N ILE A 969 2.18 -19.27 -27.27
CA ILE A 969 3.43 -20.01 -27.47
C ILE A 969 3.16 -21.51 -27.44
N THR A 970 3.45 -22.20 -28.52
CA THR A 970 3.43 -23.65 -28.59
C THR A 970 4.86 -24.16 -28.37
N ILE A 971 5.08 -24.99 -27.35
CA ILE A 971 6.39 -25.57 -27.03
C ILE A 971 6.28 -27.10 -27.17
N THR A 972 7.19 -27.71 -27.92
CA THR A 972 7.18 -29.16 -28.21
C THR A 972 8.61 -29.73 -28.23
N GLN A 973 8.80 -30.89 -27.60
CA GLN A 973 10.05 -31.65 -27.71
C GLN A 973 10.18 -32.27 -29.11
N LYS A 974 11.37 -32.20 -29.71
CA LYS A 974 11.64 -32.76 -31.04
C LYS A 974 11.70 -34.29 -31.01
N PRO A 975 10.87 -35.00 -31.81
CA PRO A 975 10.91 -36.45 -31.90
C PRO A 975 12.28 -37.00 -32.36
N ASP A 976 13.04 -36.20 -33.10
CA ASP A 976 14.35 -36.52 -33.69
C ASP A 976 15.54 -35.90 -32.92
N SER A 977 15.34 -35.48 -31.66
CA SER A 977 16.38 -34.86 -30.83
C SER A 977 17.68 -35.69 -30.77
N THR A 978 18.79 -35.07 -31.14
CA THR A 978 20.13 -35.68 -31.01
C THR A 978 20.45 -36.01 -29.55
N GLU A 979 21.44 -36.87 -29.35
CA GLU A 979 21.94 -37.21 -28.00
C GLU A 979 22.49 -35.97 -27.27
N ALA A 980 23.20 -35.09 -27.96
CA ALA A 980 23.71 -33.83 -27.39
C ALA A 980 22.58 -32.87 -26.97
N GLN A 981 21.53 -32.74 -27.80
CA GLN A 981 20.35 -31.93 -27.45
C GLN A 981 19.64 -32.47 -26.19
N ARG A 982 19.41 -33.79 -26.14
CA ARG A 982 18.80 -34.43 -24.97
C ARG A 982 19.68 -34.29 -23.73
N ALA A 983 21.00 -34.46 -23.85
CA ALA A 983 21.93 -34.26 -22.75
C ALA A 983 21.87 -32.83 -22.17
N ILE A 984 21.70 -31.80 -23.01
CA ILE A 984 21.51 -30.41 -22.56
C ILE A 984 20.19 -30.28 -21.80
N TRP A 985 19.07 -30.78 -22.34
CA TRP A 985 17.75 -30.69 -21.69
C TRP A 985 17.70 -31.44 -20.35
N THR A 986 18.14 -32.69 -20.33
CA THR A 986 18.32 -33.51 -19.12
C THR A 986 19.33 -32.89 -18.15
N GLY A 987 20.34 -32.16 -18.64
CA GLY A 987 21.26 -31.40 -17.81
C GLY A 987 20.61 -30.22 -17.09
N ILE A 988 19.56 -29.62 -17.67
CA ILE A 988 18.76 -28.55 -17.06
C ILE A 988 17.77 -29.15 -16.06
N LEU A 989 16.92 -30.09 -16.49
CA LEU A 989 15.79 -30.61 -15.70
C LEU A 989 16.13 -31.78 -14.77
N GLY A 990 17.28 -32.42 -14.93
CA GLY A 990 17.68 -33.63 -14.20
C GLY A 990 17.17 -34.94 -14.85
N ASN A 991 17.64 -36.06 -14.32
CA ASN A 991 17.16 -37.40 -14.69
C ASN A 991 15.88 -37.74 -13.91
N ASN A 992 14.72 -37.35 -14.41
CA ASN A 992 13.45 -37.86 -13.90
C ASN A 992 13.19 -39.28 -14.46
N GLN A 993 12.85 -40.21 -13.56
CA GLN A 993 12.40 -41.58 -13.84
C GLN A 993 10.93 -41.72 -13.43
#